data_AF-A0A8H7G706-F1
#
_entry.id   AF-A0A8H7G706-F1
#
_cell.length_a   1.000
_cell.length_b   1.000
_cell.length_c   1.000
_cell.angle_alpha   90.00
_cell.angle_beta   90.00
_cell.angle_gamma   90.00
#
_symmetry.space_group_name_H-M   'P 1'
#
loop_
_entity.id
_entity.type
_entity.pdbx_description
1 polymer ?
#
loop_
_entity_poly.entity_id
_entity_poly.type
_entity_poly.pdbx_seq_one_letter_code
_entity_poly.pdbx_strand_id
1 'polypeptide(L)'
;MVTVIHTDCFTALASAFKQFYGNESFLPNLTVLTATGVKSWSILYALSPKLKSFSLKPLEDDVRTSTTLASLATVASSLETVHVDGAMHIDLNGHPLSASVPAMTNLRSFTCGHFITGRALAHLASLPQLHTFTCRIANWDTNAVDLSKEYASLDIPSRPFQSLRKLHIISVAGCSVINPFLQNFIRSSPLERLELEAYGRDVNWTGSFDQLEILAANNSIADLVDVKIIWANAEGEGKEAEEAFEHWKLDLYKIMPRHLRPLLSCHGLEKLHVMLPGSWDLFDDDAFEAMADAWPNMRSLWLAPYRGYLGGGQTLKSLLHLARGCPRMEHLRLVFSSLKDVAGHENSDGATVVEHKLAYFNVGRSPLESSAAMAVASSIYAAFPNLHMLDNDFGDPDIDEAIEMVAGAPWVEVQSAYSEIWRSHHQRILFGAPTAPWDPAPWAAVDDRLRGGASTSHLRLAPRGVRFHGVLDTHALGGAGFASRAYRRALPLDPGEYDGLALAYWPQPAPAPADAPTRFTLVLKTAHASTRPDGRRESTVSYEYTFDARPAAAACAPVELRIPFRDFEATYRGRAQPGAPPLDPAQIREVAIMCRSGFGRQCGAFALDIQWIGAIRSRGVGGERGDSEKSPLVGRGGAGWQGGSVGVLARLASIVCGLCG
;
A
#
# COMPACT_ATOMS: atom_id res chain seq x y z
N MET A 1 -1.91 31.66 -3.61
CA MET A 1 -0.96 30.53 -3.65
C MET A 1 -0.37 30.47 -5.05
N VAL A 2 0.94 30.26 -5.17
CA VAL A 2 1.64 30.13 -6.46
C VAL A 2 2.60 28.94 -6.39
N THR A 3 2.61 28.15 -7.47
CA THR A 3 3.58 27.07 -7.68
C THR A 3 4.40 27.38 -8.92
N VAL A 4 5.73 27.38 -8.77
CA VAL A 4 6.70 27.65 -9.84
C VAL A 4 7.40 26.35 -10.21
N ILE A 5 7.23 25.93 -11.46
CA ILE A 5 7.82 24.70 -12.02
C ILE A 5 8.75 24.96 -13.21
N HIS A 6 8.85 26.21 -13.68
CA HIS A 6 9.69 26.58 -14.81
C HIS A 6 10.33 27.96 -14.58
N THR A 7 11.66 28.00 -14.53
CA THR A 7 12.44 29.22 -14.24
C THR A 7 12.16 30.34 -15.25
N ASP A 8 12.24 30.02 -16.55
CA ASP A 8 12.21 31.06 -17.59
C ASP A 8 10.82 31.70 -17.74
N CYS A 9 9.75 30.91 -17.71
CA CYS A 9 8.39 31.44 -17.78
C CYS A 9 8.10 32.38 -16.61
N PHE A 10 8.52 31.99 -15.41
CA PHE A 10 8.28 32.80 -14.21
C PHE A 10 9.07 34.11 -14.23
N THR A 11 10.33 34.06 -14.64
CA THR A 11 11.17 35.27 -14.72
C THR A 11 10.72 36.21 -15.83
N ALA A 12 10.24 35.69 -16.97
CA ALA A 12 9.66 36.49 -18.05
C ALA A 12 8.41 37.24 -17.58
N LEU A 13 7.50 36.55 -16.87
CA LEU A 13 6.31 37.16 -16.29
C LEU A 13 6.65 38.24 -15.25
N ALA A 14 7.57 37.93 -14.32
CA ALA A 14 8.00 38.88 -13.30
C ALA A 14 8.69 40.12 -13.91
N SER A 15 9.52 39.92 -14.93
CA SER A 15 10.20 41.02 -15.65
C SER A 15 9.21 41.88 -16.41
N ALA A 16 8.25 41.27 -17.11
CA ALA A 16 7.18 41.99 -17.80
C ALA A 16 6.35 42.82 -16.82
N PHE A 17 5.93 42.23 -15.69
CA PHE A 17 5.21 42.98 -14.66
C PHE A 17 6.03 44.18 -14.16
N LYS A 18 7.31 43.98 -13.84
CA LYS A 18 8.18 45.06 -13.37
C LYS A 18 8.34 46.17 -14.40
N GLN A 19 8.30 45.86 -15.69
CA GLN A 19 8.36 46.84 -16.77
C GLN A 19 7.11 47.73 -16.80
N PHE A 20 5.92 47.16 -16.56
CA PHE A 20 4.64 47.89 -16.62
C PHE A 20 4.24 48.53 -15.27
N TYR A 21 4.66 47.95 -14.16
CA TYR A 21 4.20 48.27 -12.80
C TYR A 21 5.36 48.47 -11.83
N GLY A 22 6.46 49.11 -12.25
CA GLY A 22 7.76 49.10 -11.54
C GLY A 22 7.79 49.54 -10.07
N ASN A 23 6.73 50.17 -9.55
CA ASN A 23 6.58 50.56 -8.14
C ASN A 23 5.74 49.58 -7.30
N GLU A 24 5.13 48.57 -7.93
CA GLU A 24 4.30 47.57 -7.27
C GLU A 24 5.07 46.27 -7.02
N SER A 25 4.72 45.58 -5.93
CA SER A 25 5.20 44.20 -5.73
C SER A 25 4.48 43.28 -6.72
N PHE A 26 5.21 42.36 -7.34
CA PHE A 26 4.66 41.44 -8.34
C PHE A 26 3.50 40.59 -7.80
N LEU A 27 3.61 40.15 -6.54
CA LEU A 27 2.62 39.32 -5.87
C LEU A 27 2.44 39.78 -4.40
N PRO A 28 1.85 40.95 -4.15
CA PRO A 28 1.88 41.61 -2.83
C PRO A 28 1.09 40.84 -1.76
N ASN A 29 0.11 40.03 -2.18
CA ASN A 29 -0.76 39.25 -1.30
C ASN A 29 -0.43 37.76 -1.29
N LEU A 30 0.75 37.36 -1.76
CA LEU A 30 1.12 35.96 -1.80
C LEU A 30 1.31 35.39 -0.39
N THR A 31 0.52 34.38 -0.05
CA THR A 31 0.58 33.68 1.25
C THR A 31 1.29 32.33 1.18
N VAL A 32 1.34 31.70 0.00
CA VAL A 32 1.97 30.39 -0.20
C VAL A 32 2.75 30.40 -1.51
N LEU A 33 4.04 30.05 -1.42
CA LEU A 33 4.95 29.93 -2.55
C LEU A 33 5.61 28.55 -2.53
N THR A 34 5.45 27.81 -3.61
CA THR A 34 6.14 26.53 -3.84
C THR A 34 6.97 26.64 -5.11
N ALA A 35 8.21 26.19 -5.08
CA ALA A 35 9.12 26.24 -6.21
C ALA A 35 9.91 24.93 -6.29
N THR A 36 9.79 24.21 -7.42
CA THR A 36 10.36 22.86 -7.56
C THR A 36 11.05 22.73 -8.91
N GLY A 37 12.31 22.30 -8.90
CA GLY A 37 13.08 22.13 -10.14
C GLY A 37 13.36 23.45 -10.85
N VAL A 38 13.53 24.53 -10.09
CA VAL A 38 13.81 25.87 -10.62
C VAL A 38 15.06 26.47 -9.99
N LYS A 39 15.62 27.49 -10.66
CA LYS A 39 16.69 28.30 -10.05
C LYS A 39 16.09 29.19 -8.96
N SER A 40 16.56 29.06 -7.73
CA SER A 40 16.17 29.82 -6.53
C SER A 40 16.13 31.33 -6.74
N TRP A 41 17.06 31.92 -7.49
CA TRP A 41 17.06 33.38 -7.71
C TRP A 41 15.81 33.86 -8.45
N SER A 42 15.16 33.01 -9.24
CA SER A 42 13.96 33.37 -10.00
C SER A 42 12.78 33.75 -9.11
N ILE A 43 12.71 33.20 -7.89
CA ILE A 43 11.58 33.39 -6.98
C ILE A 43 11.73 34.61 -6.08
N LEU A 44 12.85 35.34 -6.14
CA LEU A 44 13.06 36.59 -5.40
C LEU A 44 11.94 37.61 -5.66
N TYR A 45 11.43 37.68 -6.90
CA TYR A 45 10.33 38.57 -7.28
C TYR A 45 8.97 38.19 -6.67
N ALA A 46 8.80 36.93 -6.25
CA ALA A 46 7.58 36.44 -5.62
C ALA A 46 7.55 36.65 -4.10
N LEU A 47 8.66 37.02 -3.47
CA LEU A 47 8.70 37.19 -2.02
C LEU A 47 7.76 38.31 -1.59
N SER A 48 6.95 38.02 -0.57
CA SER A 48 5.94 38.91 -0.04
C SER A 48 6.01 38.95 1.49
N PRO A 49 5.75 40.10 2.13
CA PRO A 49 5.61 40.19 3.59
C PRO A 49 4.42 39.42 4.14
N LYS A 50 3.43 39.07 3.30
CA LYS A 50 2.28 38.25 3.68
C LYS A 50 2.53 36.75 3.55
N LEU A 51 3.74 36.35 3.16
CA LEU A 51 4.07 34.95 2.95
C LEU A 51 4.03 34.19 4.28
N LYS A 52 3.23 33.12 4.30
CA LYS A 52 3.04 32.23 5.44
C LYS A 52 3.69 30.87 5.24
N SER A 53 3.71 30.38 4.00
CA SER A 53 4.33 29.11 3.64
C SER A 53 5.28 29.28 2.47
N PHE A 54 6.49 28.76 2.63
CA PHE A 54 7.56 28.77 1.63
C PHE A 54 8.11 27.35 1.44
N SER A 55 8.15 26.89 0.19
CA SER A 55 8.72 25.61 -0.20
C SER A 55 9.65 25.78 -1.39
N LEU A 56 10.89 25.32 -1.27
CA LEU A 56 11.89 25.39 -2.34
C LEU A 56 12.62 24.05 -2.48
N LYS A 57 12.55 23.47 -3.68
CA LYS A 57 13.45 22.41 -4.16
C LYS A 57 14.24 22.98 -5.35
N PRO A 58 15.46 23.48 -5.13
CA PRO A 58 16.25 24.09 -6.19
C PRO A 58 16.72 23.04 -7.21
N LEU A 59 17.16 23.49 -8.38
CA LEU A 59 17.95 22.65 -9.30
C LEU A 59 19.31 22.31 -8.68
N GLU A 60 19.84 21.12 -8.97
CA GLU A 60 21.12 20.63 -8.40
C GLU A 60 22.29 21.58 -8.66
N ASP A 61 22.31 22.22 -9.83
CA ASP A 61 23.35 23.14 -10.30
C ASP A 61 23.10 24.60 -9.90
N ASP A 62 22.25 24.87 -8.89
CA ASP A 62 21.93 26.24 -8.46
C ASP A 62 22.86 26.80 -7.38
N VAL A 63 23.77 27.68 -7.81
CA VAL A 63 24.75 28.38 -6.96
C VAL A 63 24.19 29.60 -6.21
N ARG A 64 22.96 30.06 -6.50
CA ARG A 64 22.37 31.29 -5.91
C ARG A 64 21.36 31.04 -4.79
N THR A 65 21.22 29.79 -4.38
CA THR A 65 20.34 29.38 -3.27
C THR A 65 20.65 30.17 -2.00
N SER A 66 21.93 30.49 -1.77
CA SER A 66 22.36 31.23 -0.59
C SER A 66 21.77 32.64 -0.48
N THR A 67 21.95 33.45 -1.51
CA THR A 67 21.42 34.81 -1.59
C THR A 67 19.90 34.85 -1.51
N THR A 68 19.24 33.89 -2.15
CA THR A 68 17.78 33.78 -2.15
C THR A 68 17.24 33.56 -0.75
N LEU A 69 17.84 32.62 -0.01
CA LEU A 69 17.39 32.27 1.35
C LEU A 69 17.75 33.36 2.38
N ALA A 70 18.87 34.07 2.19
CA ALA A 70 19.22 35.24 3.01
C ALA A 70 18.16 36.36 2.91
N SER A 71 17.51 36.49 1.75
CA SER A 71 16.47 37.51 1.51
C SER A 71 15.14 37.19 2.19
N LEU A 72 14.93 35.95 2.67
CA LEU A 72 13.68 35.58 3.34
C LEU A 72 13.49 36.31 4.67
N ALA A 73 14.56 36.53 5.44
CA ALA A 73 14.47 37.26 6.71
C ALA A 73 14.03 38.71 6.53
N THR A 74 14.42 39.35 5.43
CA THR A 74 14.13 40.76 5.20
C THR A 74 12.73 40.97 4.64
N VAL A 75 12.24 40.04 3.81
CA VAL A 75 10.95 40.20 3.10
C VAL A 75 9.82 39.42 3.76
N ALA A 76 10.08 38.24 4.32
CA ALA A 76 9.07 37.27 4.73
C ALA A 76 9.24 36.78 6.19
N SER A 77 9.42 37.70 7.14
CA SER A 77 9.57 37.34 8.58
C SER A 77 8.31 36.72 9.21
N SER A 78 7.15 36.87 8.57
CA SER A 78 5.85 36.35 9.03
C SER A 78 5.61 34.86 8.69
N LEU A 79 6.63 34.16 8.19
CA LEU A 79 6.58 32.76 7.81
C LEU A 79 6.20 31.85 8.99
N GLU A 80 5.30 30.92 8.71
CA GLU A 80 4.84 29.87 9.62
C GLU A 80 5.37 28.50 9.18
N THR A 81 5.55 28.29 7.87
CA THR A 81 6.08 27.04 7.32
C THR A 81 7.23 27.34 6.36
N VAL A 82 8.37 26.68 6.59
CA VAL A 82 9.53 26.70 5.69
C VAL A 82 9.92 25.27 5.36
N HIS A 83 10.00 24.96 4.07
CA HIS A 83 10.50 23.69 3.55
C HIS A 83 11.56 23.97 2.48
N VAL A 84 12.80 23.58 2.75
CA VAL A 84 13.89 23.66 1.76
C VAL A 84 14.48 22.26 1.58
N ASP A 85 14.22 21.69 0.41
CA ASP A 85 14.78 20.40 0.00
C ASP A 85 16.23 20.59 -0.46
N GLY A 86 17.09 19.62 -0.18
CA GLY A 86 18.53 19.73 -0.42
C GLY A 86 19.06 18.71 -1.41
N ALA A 87 19.62 19.19 -2.53
CA ALA A 87 20.56 18.39 -3.33
C ALA A 87 21.90 18.28 -2.60
N MET A 88 22.63 17.17 -2.77
CA MET A 88 23.81 16.77 -1.99
C MET A 88 25.07 17.64 -2.19
N HIS A 89 25.01 18.93 -1.86
CA HIS A 89 26.20 19.77 -1.82
C HIS A 89 26.58 20.17 -0.38
N ILE A 90 27.84 19.83 -0.10
CA ILE A 90 28.56 19.83 1.16
C ILE A 90 29.02 21.26 1.39
N ASP A 91 28.23 22.06 2.12
CA ASP A 91 28.74 23.30 2.69
C ASP A 91 28.99 23.11 4.18
N LEU A 92 30.26 23.16 4.58
CA LEU A 92 30.75 22.99 5.94
C LEU A 92 30.40 24.18 6.85
N ASN A 93 29.98 25.32 6.28
CA ASN A 93 29.78 26.57 7.02
C ASN A 93 28.32 26.82 7.44
N GLY A 94 27.46 25.81 7.34
CA GLY A 94 26.03 25.93 7.63
C GLY A 94 25.23 26.45 6.44
N HIS A 95 24.01 25.96 6.30
CA HIS A 95 23.13 26.30 5.19
C HIS A 95 22.79 27.79 5.22
N PRO A 96 22.76 28.50 4.08
CA PRO A 96 22.51 29.94 4.02
C PRO A 96 21.20 30.41 4.66
N LEU A 97 20.21 29.52 4.77
CA LEU A 97 18.98 29.76 5.52
C LEU A 97 19.23 30.08 7.00
N SER A 98 20.33 29.58 7.57
CA SER A 98 20.67 29.76 9.00
C SER A 98 20.78 31.22 9.40
N ALA A 99 21.23 32.10 8.51
CA ALA A 99 21.31 33.53 8.77
C ALA A 99 19.91 34.17 8.88
N SER A 100 18.92 33.62 8.17
CA SER A 100 17.56 34.15 8.13
C SER A 100 16.65 33.63 9.23
N VAL A 101 16.92 32.42 9.72
CA VAL A 101 16.10 31.73 10.75
C VAL A 101 15.83 32.60 11.99
N PRO A 102 16.81 33.33 12.58
CA PRO A 102 16.56 34.17 13.75
C PRO A 102 15.49 35.25 13.57
N ALA A 103 15.23 35.70 12.34
CA ALA A 103 14.19 36.69 12.04
C ALA A 103 12.78 36.06 11.94
N MET A 104 12.68 34.74 11.84
CA MET A 104 11.42 34.01 11.64
C MET A 104 10.88 33.55 12.99
N THR A 105 10.05 34.38 13.62
CA THR A 105 9.54 34.13 14.98
C THR A 105 8.22 33.38 15.03
N ASN A 106 7.51 33.26 13.89
CA ASN A 106 6.19 32.63 13.80
C ASN A 106 6.21 31.17 13.31
N LEU A 107 7.40 30.58 13.16
CA LEU A 107 7.54 29.24 12.58
C LEU A 107 6.81 28.19 13.42
N ARG A 108 5.96 27.42 12.74
CA ARG A 108 5.24 26.23 13.22
C ARG A 108 5.81 24.95 12.63
N SER A 109 6.38 25.03 11.42
CA SER A 109 7.02 23.92 10.74
C SER A 109 8.29 24.38 10.05
N PHE A 110 9.38 23.68 10.28
CA PHE A 110 10.67 23.95 9.64
C PHE A 110 11.28 22.64 9.13
N THR A 111 11.56 22.59 7.84
CA THR A 111 12.24 21.46 7.20
C THR A 111 13.39 21.98 6.36
N CYS A 112 14.59 21.46 6.61
CA CYS A 112 15.78 21.76 5.84
C CYS A 112 16.56 20.46 5.59
N GLY A 113 16.78 20.11 4.32
CA GLY A 113 17.62 18.97 3.91
C GLY A 113 19.13 19.17 4.09
N HIS A 114 19.54 20.32 4.65
CA HIS A 114 20.93 20.70 4.86
C HIS A 114 21.23 20.98 6.33
N PHE A 115 22.52 21.06 6.66
CA PHE A 115 23.00 21.41 7.99
C PHE A 115 22.66 22.86 8.34
N ILE A 116 22.10 23.12 9.52
CA ILE A 116 21.88 24.48 10.05
C ILE A 116 22.88 24.78 11.17
N THR A 117 23.27 26.04 11.32
CA THR A 117 24.23 26.43 12.36
C THR A 117 23.64 26.29 13.77
N GLY A 118 24.49 26.07 14.78
CA GLY A 118 24.06 25.99 16.19
C GLY A 118 23.23 27.19 16.66
N ARG A 119 23.54 28.42 16.19
CA ARG A 119 22.74 29.62 16.51
C ARG A 119 21.32 29.57 15.93
N ALA A 120 21.18 29.11 14.68
CA ALA A 120 19.86 28.94 14.07
C ALA A 120 19.07 27.84 14.79
N LEU A 121 19.74 26.76 15.18
CA LEU A 121 19.13 25.67 15.94
C LEU A 121 18.65 26.13 17.32
N ALA A 122 19.46 26.87 18.08
CA ALA A 122 19.08 27.42 19.38
C ALA A 122 17.86 28.36 19.29
N HIS A 123 17.79 29.18 18.24
CA HIS A 123 16.60 30.00 17.96
C HIS A 123 15.37 29.13 17.70
N LEU A 124 15.44 28.15 16.81
CA LEU A 124 14.32 27.25 16.52
C LEU A 124 13.85 26.50 17.76
N ALA A 125 14.77 26.05 18.60
CA ALA A 125 14.48 25.40 19.87
C ALA A 125 13.74 26.33 20.85
N SER A 126 13.92 27.65 20.74
CA SER A 126 13.23 28.63 21.59
C SER A 126 11.80 28.93 21.17
N LEU A 127 11.38 28.53 19.96
CA LEU A 127 10.08 28.88 19.42
C LEU A 127 8.95 28.05 20.07
N PRO A 128 8.04 28.68 20.82
CA PRO A 128 7.02 27.96 21.58
C PRO A 128 5.92 27.35 20.70
N GLN A 129 5.82 27.74 19.44
CA GLN A 129 4.80 27.26 18.50
C GLN A 129 5.34 26.32 17.42
N LEU A 130 6.62 25.92 17.49
CA LEU A 130 7.22 25.02 16.51
C LEU A 130 6.80 23.57 16.81
N HIS A 131 6.01 22.98 15.90
CA HIS A 131 5.44 21.62 16.05
C HIS A 131 6.16 20.58 15.20
N THR A 132 6.76 20.99 14.08
CA THR A 132 7.47 20.10 13.15
C THR A 132 8.86 20.63 12.90
N PHE A 133 9.86 19.77 13.06
CA PHE A 133 11.26 20.10 12.81
C PHE A 133 11.94 18.96 12.05
N THR A 134 12.54 19.29 10.91
CA THR A 134 13.37 18.39 10.12
C THR A 134 14.70 19.04 9.78
N CYS A 135 15.80 18.35 10.04
CA CYS A 135 17.14 18.89 9.91
C CYS A 135 18.14 17.78 9.61
N ARG A 136 19.16 18.11 8.81
CA ARG A 136 20.37 17.30 8.69
C ARG A 136 21.39 17.70 9.76
N ILE A 137 21.86 16.75 10.55
CA ILE A 137 22.92 16.95 11.52
C ILE A 137 24.23 16.35 10.98
N ALA A 138 25.35 17.06 11.20
CA ALA A 138 26.69 16.65 10.81
C ALA A 138 26.91 16.47 9.27
N ASN A 139 28.18 16.35 8.87
CA ASN A 139 28.62 16.20 7.48
C ASN A 139 29.60 15.02 7.39
N TRP A 140 29.84 14.45 6.20
CA TRP A 140 30.73 13.29 6.06
C TRP A 140 32.18 13.57 6.51
N ASP A 141 32.63 14.82 6.42
CA ASP A 141 33.95 15.28 6.90
C ASP A 141 34.01 15.56 8.42
N THR A 142 32.90 15.44 9.17
CA THR A 142 32.87 15.81 10.60
C THR A 142 33.49 14.80 11.54
N ASN A 143 34.40 13.93 11.07
CA ASN A 143 35.33 13.25 11.96
C ASN A 143 36.13 14.23 12.85
N ALA A 144 36.02 15.55 12.63
CA ALA A 144 36.64 16.62 13.41
C ALA A 144 35.70 17.55 14.23
N VAL A 145 34.36 17.54 14.07
CA VAL A 145 33.48 18.46 14.84
C VAL A 145 32.77 17.71 15.97
N ASP A 146 33.27 17.92 17.18
CA ASP A 146 32.65 17.46 18.42
C ASP A 146 31.39 18.31 18.70
N LEU A 147 30.23 17.88 18.17
CA LEU A 147 28.94 18.55 18.36
C LEU A 147 28.61 18.79 19.83
N SER A 148 29.12 17.96 20.74
CA SER A 148 28.91 18.16 22.18
C SER A 148 29.56 19.46 22.67
N LYS A 149 30.75 19.81 22.16
CA LYS A 149 31.43 21.08 22.45
C LYS A 149 30.77 22.27 21.80
N GLU A 150 30.32 22.12 20.54
CA GLU A 150 29.56 23.17 19.86
C GLU A 150 28.31 23.51 20.68
N TYR A 151 27.50 22.50 21.02
CA TYR A 151 26.25 22.71 21.75
C TYR A 151 26.44 23.21 23.17
N ALA A 152 27.52 22.81 23.85
CA ALA A 152 27.85 23.34 25.18
C ALA A 152 28.15 24.86 25.17
N SER A 153 28.54 25.42 24.03
CA SER A 153 28.80 26.86 23.88
C SER A 153 27.57 27.68 23.49
N LEU A 154 26.45 27.04 23.17
CA LEU A 154 25.22 27.71 22.72
C LEU A 154 24.37 28.15 23.92
N ASP A 155 23.69 29.29 23.75
CA ASP A 155 22.64 29.73 24.66
C ASP A 155 21.34 28.96 24.34
N ILE A 156 21.24 27.75 24.89
CA ILE A 156 20.09 26.86 24.69
C ILE A 156 18.99 27.24 25.68
N PRO A 157 17.73 27.43 25.23
CA PRO A 157 16.63 27.76 26.12
C PRO A 157 16.40 26.66 27.17
N SER A 158 15.87 27.03 28.34
CA SER A 158 15.62 26.09 29.45
C SER A 158 14.62 24.97 29.11
N ARG A 159 13.71 25.22 28.16
CA ARG A 159 12.74 24.27 27.62
C ARG A 159 12.83 24.26 26.09
N PRO A 160 13.88 23.64 25.53
CA PRO A 160 14.04 23.57 24.09
C PRO A 160 12.93 22.71 23.49
N PHE A 161 12.39 23.14 22.34
CA PHE A 161 11.39 22.39 21.57
C PHE A 161 10.17 21.95 22.41
N GLN A 162 9.65 22.85 23.26
CA GLN A 162 8.58 22.51 24.22
C GLN A 162 7.22 22.10 23.59
N SER A 163 6.96 22.47 22.33
CA SER A 163 5.72 22.14 21.61
C SER A 163 5.96 21.22 20.41
N LEU A 164 7.17 20.67 20.29
CA LEU A 164 7.56 19.85 19.17
C LEU A 164 6.84 18.51 19.23
N ARG A 165 6.08 18.20 18.18
CA ARG A 165 5.33 16.95 18.01
C ARG A 165 5.98 16.01 17.00
N LYS A 166 6.67 16.57 16.00
CA LYS A 166 7.32 15.81 14.92
C LYS A 166 8.78 16.20 14.79
N LEU A 167 9.64 15.23 15.01
CA LEU A 167 11.08 15.37 14.87
C LEU A 167 11.58 14.42 13.77
N HIS A 168 12.25 14.96 12.76
CA HIS A 168 12.98 14.18 11.78
C HIS A 168 14.45 14.62 11.74
N ILE A 169 15.36 13.72 12.10
CA ILE A 169 16.80 13.97 12.07
C ILE A 169 17.44 13.09 11.02
N ILE A 170 18.17 13.72 10.11
CA ILE A 170 18.95 13.06 9.08
C ILE A 170 20.43 13.20 9.43
N SER A 171 21.17 12.11 9.56
CA SER A 171 22.61 12.12 9.82
C SER A 171 23.34 11.45 8.67
N VAL A 172 24.50 12.00 8.27
CA VAL A 172 25.38 11.35 7.28
C VAL A 172 26.74 10.94 7.81
N ALA A 173 26.86 11.00 9.14
CA ALA A 173 28.03 10.57 9.90
C ALA A 173 27.65 9.43 10.88
N GLY A 174 26.62 8.63 10.55
CA GLY A 174 26.10 7.56 11.40
C GLY A 174 25.12 8.01 12.50
N CYS A 175 24.66 7.08 13.34
CA CYS A 175 23.61 7.35 14.34
C CYS A 175 24.12 8.05 15.62
N SER A 176 25.38 7.83 16.01
CA SER A 176 25.92 8.31 17.29
C SER A 176 25.96 9.83 17.39
N VAL A 177 26.12 10.54 16.27
CA VAL A 177 26.09 12.01 16.21
C VAL A 177 24.70 12.59 16.52
N ILE A 178 23.65 11.77 16.53
CA ILE A 178 22.30 12.17 16.97
C ILE A 178 22.24 12.36 18.49
N ASN A 179 23.08 11.64 19.25
CA ASN A 179 23.00 11.60 20.71
C ASN A 179 23.21 12.99 21.36
N PRO A 180 24.26 13.78 21.00
CA PRO A 180 24.43 15.12 21.55
C PRO A 180 23.24 16.05 21.24
N PHE A 181 22.61 15.92 20.07
CA PHE A 181 21.43 16.69 19.73
C PHE A 181 20.26 16.37 20.68
N LEU A 182 19.94 15.09 20.83
CA LEU A 182 18.83 14.65 21.69
C LEU A 182 19.05 15.05 23.16
N GLN A 183 20.29 14.91 23.67
CA GLN A 183 20.64 15.26 25.04
C GLN A 183 20.46 16.75 25.35
N ASN A 184 20.80 17.63 24.40
CA ASN A 184 20.80 19.08 24.60
C ASN A 184 19.47 19.74 24.24
N PHE A 185 18.78 19.24 23.20
CA PHE A 185 17.64 19.93 22.62
C PHE A 185 16.29 19.26 22.84
N ILE A 186 16.24 17.96 23.15
CA ILE A 186 14.97 17.25 23.30
C ILE A 186 14.77 16.89 24.76
N ARG A 187 13.94 17.66 25.47
CA ARG A 187 13.64 17.43 26.89
C ARG A 187 12.19 17.76 27.21
N SER A 188 11.45 16.74 27.67
CA SER A 188 10.02 16.83 27.96
C SER A 188 9.21 17.37 26.79
N SER A 189 9.65 17.04 25.57
CA SER A 189 8.97 17.41 24.33
C SER A 189 7.84 16.39 24.07
N PRO A 190 6.62 16.84 23.75
CA PRO A 190 5.46 15.96 23.50
C PRO A 190 5.53 15.35 22.10
N LEU A 191 6.58 14.56 21.84
CA LEU A 191 6.83 13.95 20.54
C LEU A 191 5.78 12.87 20.26
N GLU A 192 5.05 13.04 19.17
CA GLU A 192 4.11 12.05 18.61
C GLU A 192 4.77 11.27 17.47
N ARG A 193 5.70 11.91 16.73
CA ARG A 193 6.42 11.30 15.62
C ARG A 193 7.91 11.53 15.73
N LEU A 194 8.67 10.45 15.61
CA LEU A 194 10.12 10.43 15.58
C LEU A 194 10.60 9.73 14.31
N GLU A 195 11.35 10.43 13.48
CA GLU A 195 12.05 9.86 12.34
C GLU A 195 13.56 10.10 12.51
N LEU A 196 14.33 9.02 12.55
CA LEU A 196 15.79 9.05 12.62
C LEU A 196 16.33 8.34 11.39
N GLU A 197 17.06 9.07 10.57
CA GLU A 197 17.65 8.56 9.35
C GLU A 197 19.17 8.74 9.42
N ALA A 198 19.91 7.68 9.12
CA ALA A 198 21.36 7.71 9.14
C ALA A 198 21.96 7.12 7.86
N TYR A 199 22.99 7.79 7.35
CA TYR A 199 23.82 7.41 6.22
C TYR A 199 25.30 7.38 6.67
N GLY A 200 26.15 6.63 5.99
CA GLY A 200 27.60 6.76 6.13
C GLY A 200 28.39 5.45 6.06
N ARG A 201 29.71 5.57 5.84
CA ARG A 201 30.68 4.47 5.75
C ARG A 201 31.20 3.99 7.12
N ASP A 202 31.07 4.79 8.16
CA ASP A 202 31.45 4.36 9.50
C ASP A 202 30.33 3.52 10.12
N VAL A 203 30.42 2.20 9.93
CA VAL A 203 29.53 1.21 10.57
C VAL A 203 29.99 0.89 11.99
N ASN A 204 30.74 1.80 12.62
CA ASN A 204 31.08 1.70 14.03
C ASN A 204 29.86 2.03 14.92
N TRP A 205 28.82 1.19 14.79
CA TRP A 205 27.61 1.11 15.62
C TRP A 205 27.91 0.72 17.08
N THR A 206 29.19 0.58 17.44
CA THR A 206 29.64 0.32 18.82
C THR A 206 29.38 1.50 19.76
N GLY A 207 29.10 2.70 19.21
CA GLY A 207 28.47 3.78 19.95
C GLY A 207 27.00 3.45 20.16
N SER A 208 26.70 2.89 21.33
CA SER A 208 25.41 2.43 21.81
C SER A 208 24.21 3.16 21.18
N PHE A 209 23.25 2.37 20.69
CA PHE A 209 21.96 2.82 20.16
C PHE A 209 21.11 3.42 21.29
N ASP A 210 21.56 4.55 21.82
CA ASP A 210 21.04 5.17 23.03
C ASP A 210 19.95 6.19 22.72
N GLN A 211 19.61 6.44 21.45
CA GLN A 211 18.67 7.51 21.10
C GLN A 211 17.32 7.33 21.83
N LEU A 212 16.82 6.09 21.88
CA LEU A 212 15.59 5.77 22.60
C LEU A 212 15.76 5.82 24.12
N GLU A 213 16.93 5.44 24.66
CA GLU A 213 17.24 5.55 26.09
C GLU A 213 17.36 7.02 26.53
N ILE A 214 18.02 7.86 25.72
CA ILE A 214 18.14 9.31 25.91
C ILE A 214 16.74 9.95 25.89
N LEU A 215 15.90 9.59 24.91
CA LEU A 215 14.53 10.11 24.83
C LEU A 215 13.69 9.71 26.04
N ALA A 216 13.82 8.47 26.51
CA ALA A 216 13.16 8.01 27.72
C ALA A 216 13.66 8.75 28.96
N ALA A 217 14.98 8.89 29.13
CA ALA A 217 15.59 9.67 30.22
C ALA A 217 15.16 11.15 30.19
N ASN A 218 14.87 11.68 29.00
CA ASN A 218 14.43 13.04 28.79
C ASN A 218 12.90 13.21 28.89
N ASN A 219 12.13 12.16 29.24
CA ASN A 219 10.66 12.16 29.29
C ASN A 219 9.99 12.59 27.97
N SER A 220 10.53 12.18 26.83
CA SER A 220 10.04 12.54 25.49
C SER A 220 9.59 11.34 24.65
N ILE A 221 9.30 10.20 25.30
CA ILE A 221 8.96 8.93 24.62
C ILE A 221 7.49 8.53 24.76
N ALA A 222 6.82 8.88 25.86
CA ALA A 222 5.52 8.32 26.24
C ALA A 222 4.38 8.62 25.25
N ASP A 223 4.44 9.77 24.57
CA ASP A 223 3.42 10.22 23.62
C ASP A 223 3.67 9.75 22.18
N LEU A 224 4.71 8.94 21.93
CA LEU A 224 5.05 8.49 20.59
C LEU A 224 3.98 7.56 20.00
N VAL A 225 3.54 7.92 18.80
CA VAL A 225 2.56 7.18 17.99
C VAL A 225 3.22 6.58 16.74
N ASP A 226 4.24 7.24 16.20
CA ASP A 226 4.88 6.89 14.94
C ASP A 226 6.41 7.01 15.05
N VAL A 227 7.12 5.88 15.00
CA VAL A 227 8.58 5.82 15.14
C VAL A 227 9.18 5.16 13.91
N LYS A 228 10.11 5.87 13.26
CA LYS A 228 10.87 5.42 12.11
C LYS A 228 12.36 5.56 12.40
N ILE A 229 13.11 4.48 12.30
CA ILE A 229 14.56 4.47 12.47
C ILE A 229 15.15 3.68 11.30
N ILE A 230 15.79 4.39 10.37
CA ILE A 230 16.24 3.82 9.11
C ILE A 230 17.71 4.13 8.86
N TRP A 231 18.40 3.11 8.39
CA TRP A 231 19.67 3.27 7.71
C TRP A 231 19.47 3.21 6.20
N ALA A 232 20.15 4.09 5.47
CA ALA A 232 20.13 4.12 4.02
C ALA A 232 21.55 4.33 3.48
N ASN A 233 21.88 3.66 2.36
CA ASN A 233 23.08 3.97 1.59
C ASN A 233 22.97 5.40 1.06
N ALA A 234 24.10 6.13 1.05
CA ALA A 234 24.14 7.42 0.38
C ALA A 234 23.92 7.19 -1.12
N GLU A 235 22.84 7.74 -1.69
CA GLU A 235 22.60 7.70 -3.14
C GLU A 235 23.84 8.24 -3.86
N GLY A 236 24.45 7.43 -4.75
CA GLY A 236 25.57 7.84 -5.60
C GLY A 236 26.93 7.18 -5.31
N GLU A 237 27.04 6.26 -4.36
CA GLU A 237 28.28 5.48 -4.19
C GLU A 237 28.26 4.25 -5.14
N GLY A 238 29.22 4.18 -6.07
CA GLY A 238 29.32 3.09 -7.05
C GLY A 238 29.67 1.72 -6.43
N LYS A 239 29.75 0.70 -7.30
CA LYS A 239 29.99 -0.74 -6.97
C LYS A 239 31.09 -1.02 -5.93
N GLU A 240 32.06 -0.14 -5.71
CA GLU A 240 33.13 -0.33 -4.73
C GLU A 240 32.65 -0.18 -3.26
N ALA A 241 31.67 0.69 -2.99
CA ALA A 241 31.04 0.78 -1.66
C ALA A 241 30.15 -0.45 -1.37
N GLU A 242 29.61 -1.04 -2.44
CA GLU A 242 28.80 -2.25 -2.43
C GLU A 242 29.63 -3.51 -2.15
N GLU A 243 30.80 -3.66 -2.78
CA GLU A 243 31.76 -4.75 -2.49
C GLU A 243 32.38 -4.63 -1.09
N ALA A 244 32.55 -3.40 -0.56
CA ALA A 244 33.03 -3.17 0.79
C ALA A 244 32.00 -3.58 1.86
N PHE A 245 30.70 -3.38 1.60
CA PHE A 245 29.61 -3.77 2.50
C PHE A 245 29.47 -5.31 2.61
N GLU A 246 29.69 -6.04 1.51
CA GLU A 246 29.72 -7.52 1.51
C GLU A 246 30.91 -8.09 2.31
N HIS A 247 32.05 -7.39 2.35
CA HIS A 247 33.23 -7.81 3.12
C HIS A 247 33.18 -7.47 4.61
N TRP A 248 32.19 -6.70 5.06
CA TRP A 248 32.06 -6.37 6.48
C TRP A 248 31.48 -7.53 7.27
N LYS A 249 32.16 -7.88 8.37
CA LYS A 249 31.69 -8.88 9.33
C LYS A 249 30.48 -8.31 10.08
N LEU A 250 29.30 -8.36 9.46
CA LEU A 250 28.01 -8.01 10.07
C LEU A 250 27.67 -8.88 11.29
N ASP A 251 28.34 -10.03 11.44
CA ASP A 251 28.39 -10.83 12.68
C ASP A 251 28.87 -10.04 13.92
N LEU A 252 29.56 -8.90 13.72
CA LEU A 252 30.02 -8.03 14.79
C LEU A 252 28.91 -7.12 15.35
N TYR A 253 27.83 -6.87 14.60
CA TYR A 253 26.80 -5.89 14.96
C TYR A 253 25.46 -6.57 15.22
N LYS A 254 25.07 -6.63 16.49
CA LYS A 254 23.83 -7.28 16.94
C LYS A 254 22.82 -6.23 17.37
N ILE A 255 21.69 -6.17 16.67
CA ILE A 255 20.50 -5.45 17.12
C ILE A 255 19.80 -6.35 18.14
N MET A 256 19.52 -5.79 19.32
CA MET A 256 19.06 -6.54 20.49
C MET A 256 17.71 -5.99 20.93
N PRO A 257 16.81 -6.82 21.52
CA PRO A 257 15.53 -6.34 22.04
C PRO A 257 15.67 -5.18 23.05
N ARG A 258 16.77 -5.15 23.83
CA ARG A 258 17.06 -4.05 24.76
C ARG A 258 17.10 -2.67 24.09
N HIS A 259 17.51 -2.60 22.82
CA HIS A 259 17.57 -1.34 22.07
C HIS A 259 16.18 -0.74 21.83
N LEU A 260 15.13 -1.57 21.77
CA LEU A 260 13.74 -1.13 21.64
C LEU A 260 12.99 -1.09 22.97
N ARG A 261 13.60 -1.59 24.07
CA ARG A 261 12.98 -1.66 25.41
C ARG A 261 12.33 -0.34 25.86
N PRO A 262 12.91 0.86 25.63
CA PRO A 262 12.26 2.11 26.02
C PRO A 262 10.87 2.30 25.42
N LEU A 263 10.65 1.81 24.18
CA LEU A 263 9.37 1.91 23.48
C LEU A 263 8.30 0.98 24.05
N LEU A 264 8.64 -0.02 24.87
CA LEU A 264 7.62 -0.89 25.51
C LEU A 264 6.73 -0.11 26.50
N SER A 265 7.14 1.08 26.93
CA SER A 265 6.31 1.98 27.73
C SER A 265 5.28 2.78 26.91
N CYS A 266 5.39 2.75 25.58
CA CYS A 266 4.59 3.57 24.65
C CYS A 266 3.34 2.80 24.20
N HIS A 267 2.34 2.68 25.06
CA HIS A 267 1.10 1.94 24.75
C HIS A 267 0.23 2.56 23.64
N GLY A 268 0.50 3.82 23.29
CA GLY A 268 -0.13 4.54 22.18
C GLY A 268 0.50 4.30 20.81
N LEU A 269 1.58 3.50 20.72
CA LEU A 269 2.33 3.30 19.49
C LEU A 269 1.48 2.61 18.41
N GLU A 270 1.34 3.26 17.25
CA GLU A 270 0.61 2.74 16.09
C GLU A 270 1.55 2.28 14.98
N LYS A 271 2.74 2.89 14.85
CA LYS A 271 3.70 2.58 13.79
C LYS A 271 5.12 2.50 14.35
N LEU A 272 5.80 1.41 14.04
CA LEU A 272 7.21 1.21 14.35
C LEU A 272 7.92 0.62 13.14
N HIS A 273 8.77 1.42 12.51
CA HIS A 273 9.58 1.01 11.36
C HIS A 273 11.05 1.11 11.70
N VAL A 274 11.71 -0.03 11.89
CA VAL A 274 13.13 -0.12 12.19
C VAL A 274 13.83 -0.95 11.12
N MET A 275 14.71 -0.30 10.37
CA MET A 275 15.49 -0.94 9.31
C MET A 275 16.95 -0.57 9.46
N LEU A 276 17.74 -1.48 10.03
CA LEU A 276 19.12 -1.23 10.43
C LEU A 276 20.04 -2.35 9.93
N PRO A 277 21.32 -2.06 9.61
CA PRO A 277 22.31 -3.09 9.34
C PRO A 277 22.65 -3.87 10.63
N GLY A 278 22.94 -5.16 10.49
CA GLY A 278 23.34 -6.04 11.61
C GLY A 278 22.44 -7.28 11.77
N SER A 279 22.87 -8.20 12.63
CA SER A 279 22.11 -9.40 12.99
C SER A 279 20.96 -9.07 13.94
N TRP A 280 19.82 -9.73 13.72
CA TRP A 280 18.60 -9.64 14.52
C TRP A 280 18.29 -10.96 15.26
N ASP A 281 19.27 -11.86 15.39
CA ASP A 281 19.12 -13.22 15.97
C ASP A 281 18.56 -13.29 17.38
N LEU A 282 18.55 -12.18 18.11
CA LEU A 282 18.17 -12.13 19.52
C LEU A 282 16.75 -11.58 19.73
N PHE A 283 16.01 -11.34 18.66
CA PHE A 283 14.57 -11.12 18.70
C PHE A 283 13.86 -12.48 18.64
N ASP A 284 13.60 -13.07 19.80
CA ASP A 284 12.91 -14.34 19.95
C ASP A 284 11.41 -14.17 20.23
N ASP A 285 10.69 -15.28 20.40
CA ASP A 285 9.26 -15.27 20.67
C ASP A 285 8.89 -14.50 21.96
N ASP A 286 9.74 -14.54 22.99
CA ASP A 286 9.52 -13.82 24.25
C ASP A 286 9.63 -12.30 24.05
N ALA A 287 10.56 -11.84 23.20
CA ALA A 287 10.63 -10.43 22.81
C ALA A 287 9.36 -9.97 22.06
N PHE A 288 8.84 -10.81 21.16
CA PHE A 288 7.60 -10.50 20.42
C PHE A 288 6.35 -10.55 21.31
N GLU A 289 6.30 -11.43 22.31
CA GLU A 289 5.25 -11.45 23.33
C GLU A 289 5.24 -10.12 24.11
N ALA A 290 6.38 -9.70 24.63
CA ALA A 290 6.50 -8.43 25.35
C ALA A 290 6.11 -7.21 24.49
N MET A 291 6.46 -7.22 23.19
CA MET A 291 6.06 -6.18 22.24
C MET A 291 4.56 -6.18 21.97
N ALA A 292 3.97 -7.35 21.78
CA ALA A 292 2.54 -7.50 21.54
C ALA A 292 1.70 -7.03 22.74
N ASP A 293 2.14 -7.34 23.96
CA ASP A 293 1.52 -6.86 25.20
C ASP A 293 1.65 -5.35 25.38
N ALA A 294 2.80 -4.79 24.96
CA ALA A 294 3.07 -3.37 25.08
C ALA A 294 2.28 -2.51 24.08
N TRP A 295 1.97 -3.01 22.88
CA TRP A 295 1.51 -2.19 21.75
C TRP A 295 0.14 -2.61 21.18
N PRO A 296 -0.95 -2.54 21.96
CA PRO A 296 -2.27 -3.00 21.51
C PRO A 296 -2.88 -2.18 20.36
N ASN A 297 -2.37 -0.98 20.10
CA ASN A 297 -2.80 -0.10 19.02
C ASN A 297 -1.96 -0.23 17.74
N MET A 298 -1.00 -1.15 17.69
CA MET A 298 -0.08 -1.30 16.56
C MET A 298 -0.85 -1.56 15.25
N ARG A 299 -0.54 -0.76 14.22
CA ARG A 299 -1.09 -0.84 12.86
C ARG A 299 -0.01 -1.21 11.85
N SER A 300 1.23 -0.78 12.09
CA SER A 300 2.33 -1.08 11.19
C SER A 300 3.63 -1.38 11.93
N LEU A 301 4.12 -2.60 11.81
CA LEU A 301 5.37 -3.04 12.44
C LEU A 301 6.33 -3.56 11.38
N TRP A 302 7.44 -2.85 11.19
CA TRP A 302 8.53 -3.28 10.33
C TRP A 302 9.79 -3.44 11.17
N LEU A 303 10.20 -4.69 11.40
CA LEU A 303 11.47 -5.03 12.02
C LEU A 303 12.23 -5.91 11.03
N ALA A 304 13.13 -5.30 10.28
CA ALA A 304 13.86 -6.00 9.24
C ALA A 304 15.32 -5.53 9.16
N PRO A 305 16.26 -6.44 8.87
CA PRO A 305 17.62 -6.06 8.54
C PRO A 305 17.64 -5.26 7.25
N TYR A 306 18.50 -4.25 7.20
CA TYR A 306 18.85 -3.60 5.93
C TYR A 306 19.51 -4.63 5.00
N ARG A 307 19.05 -4.74 3.75
CA ARG A 307 19.50 -5.70 2.72
C ARG A 307 19.38 -7.21 3.09
N GLY A 308 18.44 -7.57 3.96
CA GLY A 308 17.90 -8.94 3.99
C GLY A 308 18.83 -10.05 4.47
N TYR A 309 19.72 -9.77 5.42
CA TYR A 309 20.54 -10.79 6.08
C TYR A 309 19.70 -11.82 6.84
N LEU A 310 20.13 -13.08 6.78
CA LEU A 310 19.55 -14.19 7.52
C LEU A 310 19.95 -14.07 8.99
N GLY A 311 19.00 -13.77 9.86
CA GLY A 311 19.23 -13.81 11.30
C GLY A 311 18.02 -13.39 12.11
N GLY A 312 17.59 -14.25 13.02
CA GLY A 312 16.40 -14.11 13.85
C GLY A 312 16.27 -15.22 14.91
N GLY A 313 15.70 -14.96 16.08
CA GLY A 313 15.26 -15.99 17.02
C GLY A 313 13.77 -16.35 16.86
N GLN A 314 13.07 -15.58 16.02
CA GLN A 314 11.63 -15.58 15.86
C GLN A 314 11.11 -16.79 15.06
N THR A 315 9.98 -17.33 15.54
CA THR A 315 9.28 -18.46 14.91
C THR A 315 7.85 -18.06 14.52
N LEU A 316 7.03 -19.02 14.06
CA LEU A 316 5.60 -18.80 13.86
C LEU A 316 4.87 -18.41 15.17
N LYS A 317 5.41 -18.74 16.34
CA LYS A 317 4.84 -18.36 17.63
C LYS A 317 4.88 -16.84 17.84
N SER A 318 5.94 -16.16 17.41
CA SER A 318 6.00 -14.68 17.37
C SER A 318 4.80 -14.06 16.63
N LEU A 319 4.36 -14.67 15.52
CA LEU A 319 3.20 -14.20 14.77
C LEU A 319 1.89 -14.36 15.57
N LEU A 320 1.75 -15.43 16.34
CA LEU A 320 0.58 -15.65 17.18
C LEU A 320 0.49 -14.64 18.32
N HIS A 321 1.61 -14.30 18.94
CA HIS A 321 1.65 -13.22 19.94
C HIS A 321 1.17 -11.90 19.33
N LEU A 322 1.70 -11.52 18.16
CA LEU A 322 1.28 -10.31 17.47
C LEU A 322 -0.19 -10.35 17.04
N ALA A 323 -0.70 -11.47 16.53
CA ALA A 323 -2.10 -11.62 16.15
C ALA A 323 -3.07 -11.43 17.33
N ARG A 324 -2.66 -11.86 18.54
CA ARG A 324 -3.45 -11.75 19.77
C ARG A 324 -3.33 -10.36 20.40
N GLY A 325 -2.13 -9.83 20.51
CA GLY A 325 -1.86 -8.54 21.17
C GLY A 325 -2.15 -7.33 20.31
N CYS A 326 -2.04 -7.44 18.98
CA CYS A 326 -2.12 -6.31 18.04
C CYS A 326 -3.27 -6.45 17.02
N PRO A 327 -4.55 -6.48 17.45
CA PRO A 327 -5.70 -6.77 16.56
C PRO A 327 -5.93 -5.74 15.45
N ARG A 328 -5.31 -4.56 15.55
CA ARG A 328 -5.40 -3.46 14.58
C ARG A 328 -4.28 -3.47 13.54
N MET A 329 -3.40 -4.47 13.56
CA MET A 329 -2.27 -4.55 12.63
C MET A 329 -2.76 -4.66 11.19
N GLU A 330 -2.27 -3.78 10.31
CA GLU A 330 -2.60 -3.68 8.88
C GLU A 330 -1.40 -4.07 8.02
N HIS A 331 -0.19 -3.73 8.46
CA HIS A 331 1.06 -3.96 7.74
C HIS A 331 2.12 -4.57 8.64
N LEU A 332 2.61 -5.75 8.28
CA LEU A 332 3.67 -6.44 9.00
C LEU A 332 4.86 -6.67 8.06
N ARG A 333 6.06 -6.37 8.53
CA ARG A 333 7.31 -6.75 7.87
C ARG A 333 8.25 -7.36 8.89
N LEU A 334 8.52 -8.64 8.76
CA LEU A 334 9.37 -9.41 9.66
C LEU A 334 10.19 -10.41 8.84
N VAL A 335 11.45 -10.60 9.19
CA VAL A 335 12.27 -11.71 8.66
C VAL A 335 12.25 -12.85 9.67
N PHE A 336 12.48 -14.09 9.25
CA PHE A 336 12.61 -15.28 10.09
C PHE A 336 13.98 -15.93 9.85
N SER A 337 14.51 -16.64 10.84
CA SER A 337 15.75 -17.40 10.71
C SER A 337 15.55 -18.84 10.27
N SER A 338 14.44 -19.45 10.68
CA SER A 338 14.11 -20.84 10.41
C SER A 338 12.65 -21.10 10.71
N LEU A 339 11.86 -21.44 9.69
CA LEU A 339 10.49 -21.91 9.85
C LEU A 339 10.43 -23.45 10.02
N LYS A 340 11.52 -24.10 10.45
CA LYS A 340 11.62 -25.57 10.49
C LYS A 340 10.69 -26.24 11.50
N ASP A 341 10.27 -25.53 12.53
CA ASP A 341 9.38 -26.05 13.58
C ASP A 341 7.89 -25.90 13.23
N VAL A 342 7.50 -26.22 11.99
CA VAL A 342 6.06 -26.36 11.64
C VAL A 342 5.46 -27.67 12.18
N ALA A 343 6.26 -28.48 12.87
CA ALA A 343 5.84 -29.76 13.42
C ALA A 343 5.13 -29.58 14.76
N GLY A 344 3.80 -29.43 14.71
CA GLY A 344 2.94 -29.87 15.81
C GLY A 344 2.35 -28.78 16.68
N HIS A 345 1.66 -27.79 16.09
CA HIS A 345 0.56 -27.19 16.83
C HIS A 345 -0.70 -28.02 16.63
N GLU A 346 -0.90 -28.93 17.58
CA GLU A 346 -2.22 -29.37 17.97
C GLU A 346 -3.12 -28.13 18.13
N ASN A 347 -4.34 -28.26 17.61
CA ASN A 347 -5.48 -27.42 17.95
C ASN A 347 -5.58 -27.32 19.48
N SER A 348 -4.87 -26.39 20.10
CA SER A 348 -5.01 -26.08 21.51
C SER A 348 -6.10 -25.02 21.60
N ASP A 349 -7.28 -25.54 21.92
CA ASP A 349 -8.42 -24.86 22.52
C ASP A 349 -8.87 -23.58 21.84
N GLY A 350 -9.81 -23.75 20.91
CA GLY A 350 -10.96 -22.83 20.80
C GLY A 350 -10.64 -21.35 20.63
N ALA A 351 -9.45 -21.00 20.13
CA ALA A 351 -9.12 -19.63 19.77
C ALA A 351 -10.02 -19.26 18.60
N THR A 352 -11.16 -18.68 18.93
CA THR A 352 -12.05 -17.97 18.01
C THR A 352 -11.16 -17.16 17.10
N VAL A 353 -11.24 -17.44 15.80
CA VAL A 353 -10.61 -16.63 14.75
C VAL A 353 -11.05 -15.20 14.98
N VAL A 354 -10.23 -14.42 15.69
CA VAL A 354 -10.50 -13.02 15.95
C VAL A 354 -10.37 -12.33 14.60
N GLU A 355 -11.38 -11.57 14.20
CA GLU A 355 -11.32 -10.82 12.95
C GLU A 355 -10.13 -9.86 13.00
N HIS A 356 -9.06 -10.21 12.28
CA HIS A 356 -7.80 -9.48 12.27
C HIS A 356 -7.68 -8.64 11.00
N LYS A 357 -7.04 -7.46 11.09
CA LYS A 357 -6.99 -6.46 10.00
C LYS A 357 -5.79 -6.56 9.07
N LEU A 358 -4.89 -7.51 9.30
CA LEU A 358 -3.64 -7.61 8.55
C LEU A 358 -3.93 -7.87 7.07
N ALA A 359 -3.56 -6.91 6.23
CA ALA A 359 -3.79 -6.98 4.79
C ALA A 359 -2.47 -7.23 4.03
N TYR A 360 -1.34 -6.76 4.57
CA TYR A 360 -0.03 -6.90 3.98
C TYR A 360 0.97 -7.52 4.95
N PHE A 361 1.63 -8.60 4.52
CA PHE A 361 2.69 -9.24 5.25
C PHE A 361 3.91 -9.44 4.35
N ASN A 362 5.02 -8.80 4.70
CA ASN A 362 6.30 -8.99 4.05
C ASN A 362 7.22 -9.85 4.91
N VAL A 363 7.69 -10.96 4.36
CA VAL A 363 8.56 -11.91 5.06
C VAL A 363 10.03 -11.73 4.71
N GLY A 364 10.37 -10.81 3.82
CA GLY A 364 11.71 -10.65 3.27
C GLY A 364 12.31 -11.97 2.79
N ARG A 365 13.62 -12.15 3.00
CA ARG A 365 14.42 -13.32 2.58
C ARG A 365 14.40 -14.43 3.62
N SER A 366 13.27 -14.62 4.28
CA SER A 366 13.10 -15.67 5.27
C SER A 366 13.32 -17.04 4.62
N PRO A 367 14.23 -17.89 5.13
CA PRO A 367 14.51 -19.17 4.53
C PRO A 367 13.33 -20.11 4.76
N LEU A 368 12.89 -20.78 3.69
CA LEU A 368 11.78 -21.71 3.71
C LEU A 368 12.05 -22.89 2.78
N GLU A 369 11.83 -24.11 3.27
CA GLU A 369 11.82 -25.31 2.44
C GLU A 369 10.46 -25.44 1.74
N SER A 370 10.43 -25.71 0.43
CA SER A 370 9.18 -25.85 -0.34
C SER A 370 8.21 -26.87 0.27
N SER A 371 8.72 -27.94 0.88
CA SER A 371 7.90 -28.96 1.58
C SER A 371 7.07 -28.39 2.74
N ALA A 372 7.49 -27.28 3.34
CA ALA A 372 6.83 -26.64 4.47
C ALA A 372 5.76 -25.61 4.06
N ALA A 373 5.64 -25.28 2.76
CA ALA A 373 4.82 -24.17 2.28
C ALA A 373 3.35 -24.25 2.73
N MET A 374 2.72 -25.43 2.62
CA MET A 374 1.31 -25.64 3.02
C MET A 374 1.09 -25.47 4.53
N ALA A 375 2.04 -25.97 5.33
CA ALA A 375 1.93 -25.93 6.78
C ALA A 375 2.15 -24.50 7.31
N VAL A 376 3.08 -23.75 6.72
CA VAL A 376 3.28 -22.32 6.98
C VAL A 376 2.05 -21.51 6.55
N ALA A 377 1.52 -21.75 5.34
CA ALA A 377 0.30 -21.09 4.86
C ALA A 377 -0.90 -21.30 5.79
N SER A 378 -1.07 -22.53 6.29
CA SER A 378 -2.13 -22.87 7.26
C SER A 378 -1.97 -22.12 8.57
N SER A 379 -0.74 -22.02 9.07
CA SER A 379 -0.43 -21.29 10.31
C SER A 379 -0.65 -19.79 10.15
N ILE A 380 -0.24 -19.20 9.02
CA ILE A 380 -0.49 -17.79 8.69
C ILE A 380 -2.00 -17.55 8.58
N TYR A 381 -2.76 -18.43 7.93
CA TYR A 381 -4.21 -18.31 7.82
C TYR A 381 -4.92 -18.37 9.18
N ALA A 382 -4.46 -19.23 10.08
CA ALA A 382 -5.00 -19.32 11.44
C ALA A 382 -4.78 -18.02 12.23
N ALA A 383 -3.64 -17.35 12.04
CA ALA A 383 -3.33 -16.09 12.69
C ALA A 383 -4.00 -14.87 12.01
N PHE A 384 -4.01 -14.85 10.68
CA PHE A 384 -4.34 -13.69 9.85
C PHE A 384 -5.24 -14.08 8.67
N PRO A 385 -6.52 -14.40 8.89
CA PRO A 385 -7.43 -14.93 7.86
C PRO A 385 -7.83 -13.93 6.76
N ASN A 386 -7.52 -12.64 6.92
CA ASN A 386 -7.84 -11.57 5.98
C ASN A 386 -6.60 -11.05 5.21
N LEU A 387 -5.49 -11.79 5.22
CA LEU A 387 -4.29 -11.40 4.47
C LEU A 387 -4.58 -11.35 2.97
N HIS A 388 -4.28 -10.21 2.34
CA HIS A 388 -4.46 -10.01 0.89
C HIS A 388 -3.16 -10.24 0.12
N MET A 389 -2.03 -9.82 0.70
CA MET A 389 -0.73 -9.84 0.06
C MET A 389 0.33 -10.37 1.01
N LEU A 390 0.90 -11.51 0.65
CA LEU A 390 2.13 -12.07 1.22
C LEU A 390 3.25 -11.88 0.20
N ASP A 391 4.34 -11.25 0.61
CA ASP A 391 5.45 -10.90 -0.26
C ASP A 391 6.80 -11.12 0.43
N ASN A 392 7.85 -11.32 -0.35
CA ASN A 392 9.23 -11.53 0.09
C ASN A 392 10.22 -10.53 -0.54
N ASP A 393 9.75 -9.66 -1.43
CA ASP A 393 10.57 -8.63 -2.07
C ASP A 393 10.95 -7.53 -1.07
N PHE A 394 12.20 -7.07 -1.13
CA PHE A 394 12.67 -5.93 -0.35
C PHE A 394 12.42 -4.57 -1.00
N GLY A 395 12.07 -4.53 -2.28
CA GLY A 395 11.93 -3.34 -3.10
C GLY A 395 13.28 -2.66 -3.40
N ASP A 396 14.39 -3.42 -3.39
CA ASP A 396 15.74 -2.89 -3.63
C ASP A 396 16.08 -3.05 -5.13
N PRO A 397 16.15 -1.94 -5.90
CA PRO A 397 16.34 -1.98 -7.35
C PRO A 397 17.75 -2.43 -7.79
N ASP A 398 18.70 -2.55 -6.86
CA ASP A 398 20.12 -2.81 -7.16
C ASP A 398 20.53 -4.29 -6.97
N ILE A 399 19.57 -5.19 -6.72
CA ILE A 399 19.84 -6.60 -6.47
C ILE A 399 19.64 -7.43 -7.74
N ASP A 400 20.53 -8.40 -7.95
CA ASP A 400 20.46 -9.37 -9.04
C ASP A 400 19.10 -10.14 -9.04
N GLU A 401 18.26 -9.89 -10.05
CA GLU A 401 16.93 -10.52 -10.24
C GLU A 401 16.99 -12.06 -10.14
N ALA A 402 18.13 -12.67 -10.49
CA ALA A 402 18.35 -14.11 -10.42
C ALA A 402 18.43 -14.65 -8.98
N ILE A 403 18.99 -13.88 -8.03
CA ILE A 403 19.06 -14.26 -6.61
C ILE A 403 17.68 -14.13 -5.97
N GLU A 404 16.94 -13.08 -6.35
CA GLU A 404 15.57 -12.82 -5.92
C GLU A 404 14.62 -13.96 -6.35
N MET A 405 14.74 -14.42 -7.60
CA MET A 405 13.94 -15.53 -8.12
C MET A 405 14.12 -16.86 -7.37
N VAL A 406 15.35 -17.20 -6.95
CA VAL A 406 15.66 -18.49 -6.31
C VAL A 406 15.25 -18.51 -4.83
N ALA A 407 15.52 -17.43 -4.09
CA ALA A 407 15.11 -17.32 -2.68
C ALA A 407 13.59 -17.13 -2.53
N GLY A 408 12.94 -16.56 -3.54
CA GLY A 408 11.53 -16.22 -3.47
C GLY A 408 10.53 -17.34 -3.82
N ALA A 409 10.98 -18.38 -4.54
CA ALA A 409 10.09 -19.43 -5.05
C ALA A 409 9.23 -20.15 -3.97
N PRO A 410 9.76 -20.55 -2.80
CA PRO A 410 8.96 -21.21 -1.76
C PRO A 410 7.82 -20.33 -1.22
N TRP A 411 8.00 -19.01 -1.16
CA TRP A 411 6.99 -18.09 -0.66
C TRP A 411 5.88 -17.81 -1.67
N VAL A 412 6.16 -17.94 -2.97
CA VAL A 412 5.12 -17.97 -4.01
C VAL A 412 4.21 -19.19 -3.82
N GLU A 413 4.78 -20.34 -3.43
CA GLU A 413 4.00 -21.54 -3.07
C GLU A 413 3.16 -21.30 -1.81
N VAL A 414 3.70 -20.64 -0.78
CA VAL A 414 2.94 -20.26 0.43
C VAL A 414 1.77 -19.35 0.09
N GLN A 415 1.99 -18.29 -0.71
CA GLN A 415 0.91 -17.37 -1.12
C GLN A 415 -0.19 -18.10 -1.91
N SER A 416 0.21 -19.05 -2.77
CA SER A 416 -0.72 -19.89 -3.53
C SER A 416 -1.53 -20.79 -2.59
N ALA A 417 -0.86 -21.50 -1.68
CA ALA A 417 -1.49 -22.36 -0.68
C ALA A 417 -2.42 -21.58 0.27
N TYR A 418 -1.98 -20.41 0.74
CA TYR A 418 -2.79 -19.50 1.55
C TYR A 418 -4.06 -19.10 0.82
N SER A 419 -3.94 -18.71 -0.46
CA SER A 419 -5.10 -18.36 -1.29
C SER A 419 -6.06 -19.53 -1.47
N GLU A 420 -5.56 -20.77 -1.57
CA GLU A 420 -6.39 -21.97 -1.63
C GLU A 420 -7.14 -22.25 -0.32
N ILE A 421 -6.43 -22.16 0.82
CA ILE A 421 -7.01 -22.31 2.16
C ILE A 421 -8.08 -21.22 2.38
N TRP A 422 -7.76 -19.97 2.05
CA TRP A 422 -8.71 -18.88 2.17
C TRP A 422 -9.96 -19.13 1.35
N ARG A 423 -9.82 -19.57 0.09
CA ARG A 423 -10.95 -19.92 -0.76
C ARG A 423 -11.77 -21.07 -0.18
N SER A 424 -11.16 -22.14 0.33
CA SER A 424 -11.91 -23.28 0.87
C SER A 424 -12.78 -22.90 2.08
N HIS A 425 -12.31 -21.94 2.89
CA HIS A 425 -13.02 -21.45 4.08
C HIS A 425 -14.05 -20.35 3.78
N HIS A 426 -13.92 -19.63 2.66
CA HIS A 426 -14.82 -18.52 2.31
C HIS A 426 -15.77 -18.83 1.15
N GLN A 427 -15.55 -19.92 0.40
CA GLN A 427 -16.39 -20.31 -0.71
C GLN A 427 -16.43 -21.82 -0.95
N ARG A 428 -17.57 -22.31 -1.45
CA ARG A 428 -17.73 -23.67 -1.95
C ARG A 428 -17.84 -23.61 -3.46
N ILE A 429 -16.86 -24.15 -4.18
CA ILE A 429 -16.94 -24.26 -5.64
C ILE A 429 -18.00 -25.28 -6.03
N LEU A 430 -18.98 -24.85 -6.83
CA LEU A 430 -20.08 -25.68 -7.32
C LEU A 430 -19.74 -26.32 -8.67
N PHE A 431 -18.96 -25.60 -9.49
CA PHE A 431 -18.51 -26.04 -10.81
C PHE A 431 -17.10 -25.51 -11.11
N GLY A 432 -16.20 -26.36 -11.61
CA GLY A 432 -14.87 -25.97 -12.08
C GLY A 432 -13.71 -26.18 -11.11
N ALA A 433 -13.91 -26.94 -10.02
CA ALA A 433 -12.83 -27.42 -9.15
C ALA A 433 -12.50 -28.89 -9.44
N PRO A 434 -11.32 -29.42 -9.05
CA PRO A 434 -11.01 -30.85 -9.17
C PRO A 434 -12.05 -31.75 -8.48
N THR A 435 -12.62 -31.30 -7.36
CA THR A 435 -13.66 -32.00 -6.58
C THR A 435 -15.08 -31.80 -7.13
N ALA A 436 -15.27 -30.84 -8.04
CA ALA A 436 -16.53 -30.54 -8.69
C ALA A 436 -16.26 -30.08 -10.14
N PRO A 437 -15.75 -30.97 -11.01
CA PRO A 437 -15.30 -30.59 -12.34
C PRO A 437 -16.47 -30.13 -13.19
N TRP A 438 -16.17 -29.35 -14.23
CA TRP A 438 -17.18 -29.02 -15.24
C TRP A 438 -17.62 -30.28 -15.98
N ASP A 439 -18.93 -30.49 -16.01
CA ASP A 439 -19.58 -31.44 -16.91
C ASP A 439 -20.60 -30.67 -17.77
N PRO A 440 -20.34 -30.46 -19.07
CA PRO A 440 -21.28 -29.76 -19.95
C PRO A 440 -22.56 -30.55 -20.28
N ALA A 441 -22.58 -31.87 -20.10
CA ALA A 441 -23.72 -32.72 -20.48
C ALA A 441 -25.05 -32.36 -19.78
N PRO A 442 -25.11 -32.10 -18.45
CA PRO A 442 -26.34 -31.71 -17.76
C PRO A 442 -26.80 -30.27 -18.04
N TRP A 443 -25.99 -29.46 -18.73
CA TRP A 443 -26.38 -28.09 -19.10
C TRP A 443 -27.17 -28.11 -20.40
N ALA A 444 -28.49 -27.95 -20.34
CA ALA A 444 -29.34 -27.99 -21.53
C ALA A 444 -29.46 -26.61 -22.21
N ALA A 445 -29.58 -26.57 -23.54
CA ALA A 445 -29.91 -25.34 -24.26
C ALA A 445 -31.33 -24.87 -23.93
N VAL A 446 -31.46 -23.57 -23.64
CA VAL A 446 -32.74 -22.86 -23.49
C VAL A 446 -32.63 -21.58 -24.30
N ASP A 447 -32.84 -21.72 -25.60
CA ASP A 447 -32.76 -20.60 -26.55
C ASP A 447 -34.17 -20.16 -26.98
N ASP A 448 -34.26 -19.01 -27.63
CA ASP A 448 -35.50 -18.43 -28.14
C ASP A 448 -36.15 -19.19 -29.31
N ARG A 449 -35.51 -20.25 -29.83
CA ARG A 449 -35.98 -21.05 -30.98
C ARG A 449 -37.39 -21.62 -30.83
N LEU A 450 -37.80 -21.98 -29.61
CA LEU A 450 -39.16 -22.45 -29.31
C LEU A 450 -40.25 -21.40 -29.57
N ARG A 451 -39.87 -20.13 -29.72
CA ARG A 451 -40.74 -18.98 -30.02
C ARG A 451 -40.56 -18.45 -31.44
N GLY A 452 -39.81 -19.15 -32.28
CA GLY A 452 -39.46 -18.70 -33.64
C GLY A 452 -38.22 -17.82 -33.72
N GLY A 453 -37.44 -17.71 -32.63
CA GLY A 453 -36.13 -17.04 -32.67
C GLY A 453 -35.05 -17.88 -33.35
N ALA A 454 -33.91 -17.26 -33.65
CA ALA A 454 -32.78 -17.90 -34.33
C ALA A 454 -31.50 -17.95 -33.47
N SER A 455 -31.59 -17.64 -32.17
CA SER A 455 -30.42 -17.68 -31.29
C SER A 455 -30.00 -19.11 -30.96
N THR A 456 -28.69 -19.32 -30.78
CA THR A 456 -28.11 -20.62 -30.48
C THR A 456 -27.05 -20.52 -29.38
N SER A 457 -26.99 -21.50 -28.49
CA SER A 457 -25.96 -21.59 -27.44
C SER A 457 -25.33 -22.96 -27.31
N HIS A 458 -24.05 -22.96 -26.94
CA HIS A 458 -23.21 -24.13 -26.72
C HIS A 458 -22.38 -23.93 -25.43
N LEU A 459 -22.09 -25.05 -24.76
CA LEU A 459 -21.15 -25.12 -23.65
C LEU A 459 -20.19 -26.27 -23.92
N ARG A 460 -18.88 -26.00 -23.86
CA ARG A 460 -17.85 -27.03 -24.04
C ARG A 460 -16.70 -26.84 -23.07
N LEU A 461 -15.99 -27.91 -22.76
CA LEU A 461 -14.76 -27.85 -21.97
C LEU A 461 -13.70 -27.02 -22.71
N ALA A 462 -12.90 -26.29 -21.95
CA ALA A 462 -11.77 -25.49 -22.41
C ALA A 462 -10.60 -25.63 -21.41
N PRO A 463 -9.35 -25.34 -21.81
CA PRO A 463 -8.19 -25.51 -20.92
C PRO A 463 -8.28 -24.77 -19.58
N ARG A 464 -9.05 -23.67 -19.54
CA ARG A 464 -9.22 -22.80 -18.37
C ARG A 464 -10.61 -22.91 -17.74
N GLY A 465 -11.35 -24.00 -18.00
CA GLY A 465 -12.72 -24.23 -17.48
C GLY A 465 -13.71 -24.63 -18.58
N VAL A 466 -14.74 -23.82 -18.82
CA VAL A 466 -15.70 -24.01 -19.91
C VAL A 466 -15.86 -22.77 -20.77
N ARG A 467 -16.17 -22.98 -22.04
CA ARG A 467 -16.54 -21.93 -22.99
C ARG A 467 -18.04 -21.95 -23.24
N PHE A 468 -18.74 -20.90 -22.83
CA PHE A 468 -20.11 -20.60 -23.22
C PHE A 468 -20.10 -19.76 -24.50
N HIS A 469 -20.64 -20.25 -25.61
CA HIS A 469 -20.56 -19.54 -26.90
C HIS A 469 -21.77 -19.80 -27.80
N GLY A 470 -21.96 -18.96 -28.81
CA GLY A 470 -23.07 -19.11 -29.75
C GLY A 470 -23.31 -17.88 -30.59
N VAL A 471 -24.52 -17.78 -31.16
CA VAL A 471 -24.98 -16.63 -31.95
C VAL A 471 -26.27 -16.12 -31.31
N LEU A 472 -26.28 -14.83 -30.97
CA LEU A 472 -27.45 -14.12 -30.50
C LEU A 472 -28.11 -13.42 -31.69
N ASP A 473 -29.32 -13.83 -32.04
CA ASP A 473 -30.09 -13.19 -33.12
C ASP A 473 -31.12 -12.23 -32.53
N THR A 474 -31.22 -11.03 -33.11
CA THR A 474 -32.24 -10.04 -32.76
C THR A 474 -33.27 -9.82 -33.86
N HIS A 475 -33.09 -10.41 -35.04
CA HIS A 475 -33.93 -10.11 -36.19
C HIS A 475 -35.23 -10.93 -36.19
N ALA A 476 -35.15 -12.22 -35.86
CA ALA A 476 -36.28 -13.14 -35.94
C ALA A 476 -37.46 -12.77 -35.03
N LEU A 477 -37.20 -12.09 -33.91
CA LEU A 477 -38.22 -11.68 -32.94
C LEU A 477 -38.29 -10.15 -32.74
N GLY A 478 -37.93 -9.36 -33.76
CA GLY A 478 -38.15 -7.92 -33.76
C GLY A 478 -37.41 -7.18 -32.64
N GLY A 479 -36.11 -7.46 -32.47
CA GLY A 479 -35.23 -6.90 -31.44
C GLY A 479 -35.08 -7.79 -30.20
N ALA A 480 -36.00 -8.72 -29.95
CA ALA A 480 -35.86 -9.69 -28.89
C ALA A 480 -34.97 -10.87 -29.31
N GLY A 481 -34.22 -11.43 -28.35
CA GLY A 481 -33.42 -12.63 -28.56
C GLY A 481 -32.70 -13.06 -27.28
N PHE A 482 -32.54 -14.37 -27.09
CA PHE A 482 -31.71 -14.91 -26.01
C PHE A 482 -31.19 -16.32 -26.32
N ALA A 483 -29.98 -16.58 -25.86
CA ALA A 483 -29.30 -17.86 -25.93
C ALA A 483 -28.81 -18.22 -24.51
N SER A 484 -29.14 -19.41 -24.01
CA SER A 484 -28.74 -19.78 -22.64
C SER A 484 -28.50 -21.27 -22.44
N ARG A 485 -27.61 -21.59 -21.50
CA ARG A 485 -27.35 -22.96 -21.04
C ARG A 485 -27.76 -23.08 -19.59
N ALA A 486 -28.66 -24.01 -19.29
CA ALA A 486 -29.26 -24.19 -17.98
C ALA A 486 -28.91 -25.55 -17.37
N TYR A 487 -28.30 -25.53 -16.20
CA TYR A 487 -28.13 -26.68 -15.33
C TYR A 487 -29.41 -26.88 -14.51
N ARG A 488 -30.13 -27.97 -14.78
CA ARG A 488 -31.47 -28.24 -14.22
C ARG A 488 -31.45 -29.31 -13.14
N ARG A 489 -30.59 -29.13 -12.15
CA ARG A 489 -30.58 -29.98 -10.94
C ARG A 489 -30.61 -29.08 -9.71
N ALA A 490 -31.17 -29.62 -8.63
CA ALA A 490 -31.25 -28.92 -7.36
C ALA A 490 -29.85 -28.59 -6.84
N LEU A 491 -29.65 -27.33 -6.44
CA LEU A 491 -28.46 -26.81 -5.80
C LEU A 491 -28.88 -26.04 -4.56
N PRO A 492 -29.44 -26.72 -3.54
CA PRO A 492 -29.85 -26.06 -2.32
C PRO A 492 -28.63 -25.44 -1.63
N LEU A 493 -28.69 -24.14 -1.37
CA LEU A 493 -27.68 -23.40 -0.61
C LEU A 493 -28.35 -22.86 0.65
N ASP A 494 -27.89 -23.32 1.82
CA ASP A 494 -28.44 -22.88 3.11
C ASP A 494 -28.24 -21.36 3.29
N PRO A 495 -29.32 -20.57 3.48
CA PRO A 495 -29.22 -19.13 3.73
C PRO A 495 -28.44 -18.77 5.00
N GLY A 496 -28.28 -19.70 5.96
CA GLY A 496 -27.43 -19.53 7.13
C GLY A 496 -25.94 -19.81 6.87
N GLU A 497 -25.62 -20.53 5.80
CA GLU A 497 -24.25 -20.91 5.43
C GLU A 497 -23.71 -20.07 4.26
N TYR A 498 -24.57 -19.52 3.39
CA TYR A 498 -24.15 -18.81 2.17
C TYR A 498 -24.88 -17.47 1.97
N ASP A 499 -24.12 -16.43 1.61
CA ASP A 499 -24.64 -15.06 1.36
C ASP A 499 -24.83 -14.73 -0.13
N GLY A 500 -24.26 -15.53 -1.03
CA GLY A 500 -24.30 -15.27 -2.47
C GLY A 500 -23.58 -16.29 -3.34
N LEU A 501 -23.41 -15.95 -4.61
CA LEU A 501 -22.61 -16.71 -5.58
C LEU A 501 -21.35 -15.94 -5.99
N ALA A 502 -20.31 -16.66 -6.40
CA ALA A 502 -19.12 -16.10 -7.02
C ALA A 502 -18.87 -16.76 -8.39
N LEU A 503 -18.35 -15.98 -9.34
CA LEU A 503 -18.05 -16.41 -10.71
C LEU A 503 -16.65 -15.92 -11.08
N ALA A 504 -15.76 -16.82 -11.50
CA ALA A 504 -14.51 -16.44 -12.14
C ALA A 504 -14.57 -16.66 -13.65
N TYR A 505 -14.27 -15.63 -14.43
CA TYR A 505 -14.26 -15.69 -15.90
C TYR A 505 -13.04 -14.98 -16.48
N TRP A 506 -12.65 -15.39 -17.69
CA TRP A 506 -11.59 -14.75 -18.45
C TRP A 506 -12.16 -13.65 -19.35
N PRO A 507 -11.70 -12.40 -19.23
CA PRO A 507 -12.07 -11.35 -20.16
C PRO A 507 -11.65 -11.72 -21.59
N GLN A 508 -12.42 -11.27 -22.57
CA GLN A 508 -12.07 -11.43 -23.97
C GLN A 508 -10.75 -10.68 -24.28
N PRO A 509 -9.81 -11.27 -25.04
CA PRO A 509 -8.60 -10.58 -25.45
C PRO A 509 -8.95 -9.44 -26.42
N ALA A 510 -8.38 -8.25 -26.22
CA ALA A 510 -8.51 -7.15 -27.16
C ALA A 510 -7.58 -7.35 -28.38
N PRO A 511 -8.02 -7.00 -29.60
CA PRO A 511 -9.34 -6.47 -29.95
C PRO A 511 -10.37 -7.59 -30.20
N ALA A 512 -11.49 -7.55 -29.48
CA ALA A 512 -12.70 -8.27 -29.88
C ALA A 512 -13.48 -7.42 -30.91
N PRO A 513 -14.35 -8.01 -31.75
CA PRO A 513 -15.23 -7.25 -32.62
C PRO A 513 -16.03 -6.22 -31.80
N ALA A 514 -16.07 -4.95 -32.25
CA ALA A 514 -16.71 -3.86 -31.51
C ALA A 514 -18.19 -4.15 -31.17
N ASP A 515 -18.84 -4.96 -32.01
CA ASP A 515 -20.26 -5.33 -31.88
C ASP A 515 -20.51 -6.68 -31.20
N ALA A 516 -19.46 -7.37 -30.73
CA ALA A 516 -19.62 -8.65 -30.05
C ALA A 516 -20.41 -8.47 -28.73
N PRO A 517 -21.39 -9.35 -28.42
CA PRO A 517 -22.10 -9.28 -27.14
C PRO A 517 -21.14 -9.41 -25.96
N THR A 518 -21.19 -8.44 -25.05
CA THR A 518 -20.35 -8.36 -23.85
C THR A 518 -21.14 -8.53 -22.56
N ARG A 519 -22.47 -8.35 -22.61
CA ARG A 519 -23.33 -8.44 -21.43
C ARG A 519 -23.91 -9.85 -21.27
N PHE A 520 -23.67 -10.45 -20.11
CA PHE A 520 -24.13 -11.78 -19.76
C PHE A 520 -24.98 -11.75 -18.48
N THR A 521 -25.84 -12.74 -18.32
CA THR A 521 -26.77 -12.83 -17.18
C THR A 521 -26.65 -14.21 -16.54
N LEU A 522 -26.47 -14.24 -15.22
CA LEU A 522 -26.70 -15.42 -14.39
C LEU A 522 -28.17 -15.45 -13.98
N VAL A 523 -28.82 -16.59 -14.20
CA VAL A 523 -30.26 -16.78 -13.93
C VAL A 523 -30.43 -17.92 -12.94
N LEU A 524 -31.18 -17.66 -11.87
CA LEU A 524 -31.58 -18.64 -10.87
C LEU A 524 -33.10 -18.85 -10.93
N LYS A 525 -33.56 -20.10 -10.77
CA LYS A 525 -34.98 -20.40 -10.57
C LYS A 525 -35.18 -21.31 -9.38
N THR A 526 -36.22 -21.00 -8.60
CA THR A 526 -36.56 -21.75 -7.38
C THR A 526 -37.80 -22.64 -7.54
N ALA A 527 -38.63 -22.39 -8.56
CA ALA A 527 -39.88 -23.13 -8.77
C ALA A 527 -39.72 -24.30 -9.75
N HIS A 528 -40.47 -25.37 -9.50
CA HIS A 528 -40.69 -26.44 -10.48
C HIS A 528 -41.65 -25.94 -11.56
N ALA A 529 -41.14 -25.67 -12.75
CA ALA A 529 -41.99 -25.38 -13.89
C ALA A 529 -42.68 -26.68 -14.35
N SER A 530 -44.01 -26.67 -14.34
CA SER A 530 -44.85 -27.72 -14.91
C SER A 530 -44.66 -27.77 -16.44
N THR A 531 -44.97 -28.93 -17.04
CA THR A 531 -45.03 -29.08 -18.49
C THR A 531 -46.49 -28.98 -18.92
N ARG A 532 -46.76 -28.13 -19.90
CA ARG A 532 -48.08 -27.98 -20.51
C ARG A 532 -48.43 -29.21 -21.35
N PRO A 533 -49.72 -29.41 -21.68
CA PRO A 533 -50.15 -30.46 -22.60
C PRO A 533 -49.48 -30.40 -23.99
N ASP A 534 -49.05 -29.22 -24.44
CA ASP A 534 -48.31 -29.02 -25.71
C ASP A 534 -46.79 -29.33 -25.60
N GLY A 535 -46.36 -29.91 -24.49
CA GLY A 535 -44.96 -30.25 -24.21
C GLY A 535 -44.08 -29.04 -23.83
N ARG A 536 -44.64 -27.81 -23.84
CA ARG A 536 -43.89 -26.61 -23.45
C ARG A 536 -43.84 -26.47 -21.95
N ARG A 537 -42.68 -26.07 -21.44
CA ARG A 537 -42.49 -25.80 -20.01
C ARG A 537 -43.11 -24.44 -19.64
N GLU A 538 -43.80 -24.37 -18.52
CA GLU A 538 -44.36 -23.12 -18.03
C GLU A 538 -43.27 -22.13 -17.62
N SER A 539 -43.60 -20.84 -17.71
CA SER A 539 -42.70 -19.79 -17.23
C SER A 539 -42.84 -19.69 -15.72
N THR A 540 -41.72 -19.61 -15.02
CA THR A 540 -41.66 -19.29 -13.59
C THR A 540 -40.99 -17.94 -13.41
N VAL A 541 -41.03 -17.41 -12.19
CA VAL A 541 -40.15 -16.32 -11.79
C VAL A 541 -38.70 -16.78 -11.94
N SER A 542 -37.86 -15.90 -12.47
CA SER A 542 -36.41 -16.01 -12.52
C SER A 542 -35.78 -14.89 -11.71
N TYR A 543 -34.66 -15.18 -11.07
CA TYR A 543 -33.84 -14.20 -10.37
C TYR A 543 -32.58 -13.99 -11.20
N GLU A 544 -32.38 -12.78 -11.71
CA GLU A 544 -31.37 -12.46 -12.73
C GLU A 544 -30.32 -11.50 -12.17
N TYR A 545 -29.04 -11.80 -12.40
CA TYR A 545 -27.93 -10.87 -12.19
C TYR A 545 -27.17 -10.69 -13.51
N THR A 546 -27.02 -9.44 -13.96
CA THR A 546 -26.42 -9.12 -15.26
C THR A 546 -25.09 -8.39 -15.07
N PHE A 547 -24.05 -8.87 -15.75
CA PHE A 547 -22.69 -8.31 -15.71
C PHE A 547 -22.14 -8.11 -17.12
N ASP A 548 -21.06 -7.33 -17.20
CA ASP A 548 -20.44 -6.92 -18.44
C ASP A 548 -19.00 -7.48 -18.50
N ALA A 549 -18.76 -8.42 -19.42
CA ALA A 549 -17.50 -9.11 -19.64
C ALA A 549 -16.71 -8.48 -20.81
N ARG A 550 -16.71 -7.15 -20.88
CA ARG A 550 -15.96 -6.39 -21.88
C ARG A 550 -14.47 -6.80 -21.94
N PRO A 551 -13.86 -6.76 -23.14
CA PRO A 551 -12.43 -7.03 -23.31
C PRO A 551 -11.57 -6.08 -22.47
N ALA A 552 -10.49 -6.58 -21.89
CA ALA A 552 -9.49 -5.78 -21.19
C ALA A 552 -8.16 -5.81 -21.96
N ALA A 553 -7.47 -4.67 -22.02
CA ALA A 553 -6.12 -4.60 -22.58
C ALA A 553 -5.19 -5.46 -21.71
N ALA A 554 -4.71 -6.58 -22.25
CA ALA A 554 -3.88 -7.57 -21.58
C ALA A 554 -4.54 -8.29 -20.38
N ALA A 555 -5.64 -9.02 -20.60
CA ALA A 555 -6.20 -9.92 -19.60
C ALA A 555 -5.29 -11.14 -19.33
N CYS A 556 -4.28 -10.96 -18.49
CA CYS A 556 -3.37 -12.02 -18.05
C CYS A 556 -3.93 -12.87 -16.88
N ALA A 557 -5.06 -12.47 -16.29
CA ALA A 557 -5.68 -13.13 -15.13
C ALA A 557 -7.21 -13.18 -15.26
N PRO A 558 -7.88 -14.15 -14.59
CA PRO A 558 -9.34 -14.21 -14.50
C PRO A 558 -9.90 -13.08 -13.62
N VAL A 559 -11.11 -12.62 -13.92
CA VAL A 559 -11.88 -11.69 -13.09
C VAL A 559 -12.80 -12.50 -12.17
N GLU A 560 -12.76 -12.24 -10.87
CA GLU A 560 -13.68 -12.81 -9.88
C GLU A 560 -14.80 -11.82 -9.55
N LEU A 561 -16.04 -12.24 -9.78
CA LEU A 561 -17.26 -11.49 -9.50
C LEU A 561 -17.99 -12.12 -8.30
N ARG A 562 -18.23 -11.33 -7.25
CA ARG A 562 -19.01 -11.73 -6.07
C ARG A 562 -20.41 -11.12 -6.13
N ILE A 563 -21.43 -11.97 -5.97
CA ILE A 563 -22.83 -11.63 -6.23
C ILE A 563 -23.68 -12.03 -5.02
N PRO A 564 -23.98 -11.09 -4.11
CA PRO A 564 -24.93 -11.30 -3.02
C PRO A 564 -26.29 -11.79 -3.55
N PHE A 565 -26.96 -12.70 -2.84
CA PHE A 565 -28.29 -13.18 -3.26
C PHE A 565 -29.32 -12.05 -3.39
N ARG A 566 -29.18 -10.99 -2.58
CA ARG A 566 -30.03 -9.79 -2.61
C ARG A 566 -29.92 -8.98 -3.92
N ASP A 567 -28.84 -9.15 -4.68
CA ASP A 567 -28.61 -8.40 -5.91
C ASP A 567 -29.26 -9.06 -7.14
N PHE A 568 -29.82 -10.26 -7.00
CA PHE A 568 -30.58 -10.89 -8.07
C PHE A 568 -31.99 -10.29 -8.18
N GLU A 569 -32.29 -9.74 -9.35
CA GLU A 569 -33.56 -9.07 -9.61
C GLU A 569 -34.60 -10.08 -10.11
N ALA A 570 -35.78 -10.06 -9.49
CA ALA A 570 -36.88 -10.94 -9.89
C ALA A 570 -37.52 -10.49 -11.20
N THR A 571 -37.62 -11.42 -12.16
CA THR A 571 -38.21 -11.21 -13.47
C THR A 571 -39.21 -12.32 -13.80
N TYR A 572 -40.23 -11.96 -14.59
CA TYR A 572 -41.12 -12.92 -15.23
C TYR A 572 -41.18 -12.64 -16.72
N ARG A 573 -40.76 -13.62 -17.52
CA ARG A 573 -40.65 -13.49 -18.99
C ARG A 573 -39.85 -12.26 -19.41
N GLY A 574 -38.75 -11.99 -18.69
CA GLY A 574 -37.81 -10.90 -19.00
C GLY A 574 -38.26 -9.50 -18.59
N ARG A 575 -39.39 -9.37 -17.89
CA ARG A 575 -39.88 -8.12 -17.29
C ARG A 575 -39.68 -8.15 -15.78
N ALA A 576 -39.29 -7.03 -15.18
CA ALA A 576 -39.20 -6.91 -13.73
C ALA A 576 -40.55 -7.26 -13.08
N GLN A 577 -40.51 -7.99 -11.97
CA GLN A 577 -41.69 -8.37 -11.21
C GLN A 577 -41.61 -7.78 -9.79
N PRO A 578 -41.99 -6.50 -9.61
CA PRO A 578 -42.08 -5.90 -8.29
C PRO A 578 -43.08 -6.69 -7.44
N GLY A 579 -42.70 -7.10 -6.23
CA GLY A 579 -43.53 -7.89 -5.32
C GLY A 579 -43.39 -9.41 -5.46
N ALA A 580 -42.49 -9.92 -6.30
CA ALA A 580 -42.06 -11.31 -6.19
C ALA A 580 -41.38 -11.55 -4.82
N PRO A 581 -41.52 -12.75 -4.22
CA PRO A 581 -40.77 -13.11 -3.01
C PRO A 581 -39.26 -12.93 -3.23
N PRO A 582 -38.48 -12.66 -2.17
CA PRO A 582 -37.02 -12.71 -2.25
C PRO A 582 -36.52 -14.09 -2.72
N LEU A 583 -35.35 -14.12 -3.35
CA LEU A 583 -34.68 -15.38 -3.71
C LEU A 583 -34.44 -16.21 -2.45
N ASP A 584 -35.02 -17.39 -2.38
CA ASP A 584 -34.68 -18.42 -1.39
C ASP A 584 -33.57 -19.33 -1.96
N PRO A 585 -32.31 -19.18 -1.50
CA PRO A 585 -31.19 -19.95 -2.03
C PRO A 585 -31.29 -21.45 -1.70
N ALA A 586 -32.03 -21.84 -0.66
CA ALA A 586 -32.27 -23.26 -0.33
C ALA A 586 -33.13 -23.95 -1.40
N GLN A 587 -33.87 -23.18 -2.19
CA GLN A 587 -34.78 -23.69 -3.20
C GLN A 587 -34.23 -23.57 -4.63
N ILE A 588 -32.95 -23.25 -4.85
CA ILE A 588 -32.39 -23.16 -6.20
C ILE A 588 -32.50 -24.54 -6.90
N ARG A 589 -33.23 -24.57 -8.02
CA ARG A 589 -33.46 -25.77 -8.85
C ARG A 589 -32.83 -25.67 -10.24
N GLU A 590 -32.51 -24.46 -10.69
CA GLU A 590 -31.93 -24.21 -11.99
C GLU A 590 -30.96 -23.03 -11.90
N VAL A 591 -29.77 -23.21 -12.49
CA VAL A 591 -28.77 -22.17 -12.71
C VAL A 591 -28.52 -22.08 -14.21
N ALA A 592 -28.57 -20.89 -14.79
CA ALA A 592 -28.28 -20.69 -16.20
C ALA A 592 -27.35 -19.52 -16.44
N ILE A 593 -26.52 -19.66 -17.48
CA ILE A 593 -25.73 -18.58 -18.05
C ILE A 593 -26.40 -18.19 -19.37
N MET A 594 -26.69 -16.90 -19.52
CA MET A 594 -27.48 -16.37 -20.62
C MET A 594 -26.79 -15.19 -21.29
N CYS A 595 -26.89 -15.15 -22.62
CA CYS A 595 -26.65 -13.96 -23.43
C CYS A 595 -28.00 -13.49 -23.98
N ARG A 596 -28.39 -12.23 -23.72
CA ARG A 596 -29.69 -11.67 -24.11
C ARG A 596 -29.54 -10.39 -24.91
N SER A 597 -30.44 -10.13 -25.85
CA SER A 597 -30.34 -8.95 -26.72
C SER A 597 -30.53 -7.61 -26.01
N GLY A 598 -31.24 -7.61 -24.87
CA GLY A 598 -31.65 -6.36 -24.22
C GLY A 598 -32.53 -5.48 -25.10
N PHE A 599 -33.35 -6.10 -25.97
CA PHE A 599 -34.17 -5.44 -26.99
C PHE A 599 -33.34 -4.70 -28.05
N GLY A 600 -32.39 -5.40 -28.66
CA GLY A 600 -31.57 -4.89 -29.77
C GLY A 600 -30.29 -4.16 -29.35
N ARG A 601 -29.90 -4.22 -28.07
CA ARG A 601 -28.66 -3.60 -27.57
C ARG A 601 -27.39 -4.40 -27.89
N GLN A 602 -27.52 -5.70 -28.15
CA GLN A 602 -26.42 -6.55 -28.60
C GLN A 602 -26.95 -7.70 -29.49
N CYS A 603 -26.15 -8.09 -30.49
CA CYS A 603 -26.45 -9.12 -31.50
C CYS A 603 -25.13 -9.76 -31.96
N GLY A 604 -25.19 -10.93 -32.58
CA GLY A 604 -24.02 -11.57 -33.20
C GLY A 604 -23.38 -12.68 -32.37
N ALA A 605 -22.17 -13.08 -32.78
CA ALA A 605 -21.44 -14.17 -32.16
C ALA A 605 -20.87 -13.76 -30.80
N PHE A 606 -21.08 -14.60 -29.78
CA PHE A 606 -20.59 -14.36 -28.42
C PHE A 606 -19.76 -15.54 -27.91
N ALA A 607 -18.85 -15.24 -26.99
CA ALA A 607 -18.16 -16.25 -26.18
C ALA A 607 -17.84 -15.72 -24.78
N LEU A 608 -17.82 -16.60 -23.80
CA LEU A 608 -17.40 -16.32 -22.43
C LEU A 608 -16.69 -17.56 -21.88
N ASP A 609 -15.43 -17.39 -21.49
CA ASP A 609 -14.64 -18.44 -20.86
C ASP A 609 -14.78 -18.33 -19.34
N ILE A 610 -15.39 -19.34 -18.72
CA ILE A 610 -15.69 -19.38 -17.29
C ILE A 610 -14.78 -20.40 -16.64
N GLN A 611 -14.05 -19.99 -15.60
CA GLN A 611 -13.19 -20.87 -14.84
C GLN A 611 -13.98 -21.68 -13.83
N TRP A 612 -14.75 -21.01 -12.95
CA TRP A 612 -15.56 -21.68 -11.94
C TRP A 612 -16.77 -20.84 -11.52
N ILE A 613 -17.76 -21.52 -10.93
CA ILE A 613 -18.90 -20.91 -10.22
C ILE A 613 -18.93 -21.50 -8.80
N GLY A 614 -19.04 -20.65 -7.79
CA GLY A 614 -19.06 -21.05 -6.37
C GLY A 614 -20.15 -20.35 -5.57
N ALA A 615 -20.39 -20.82 -4.35
CA ALA A 615 -21.23 -20.18 -3.34
C ALA A 615 -20.33 -19.51 -2.29
N ILE A 616 -20.66 -18.27 -1.91
CA ILE A 616 -19.92 -17.46 -0.93
C ILE A 616 -20.44 -17.83 0.46
N ARG A 617 -19.56 -18.30 1.35
CA ARG A 617 -19.92 -18.64 2.73
C ARG A 617 -20.26 -17.38 3.51
N SER A 618 -21.28 -17.48 4.37
CA SER A 618 -21.71 -16.41 5.26
C SER A 618 -20.64 -16.17 6.33
N ARG A 619 -20.29 -14.90 6.57
CA ARG A 619 -19.45 -14.55 7.73
C ARG A 619 -20.33 -14.74 8.98
N GLY A 620 -19.92 -15.63 9.87
CA GLY A 620 -20.66 -15.96 11.08
C GLY A 620 -21.19 -14.71 11.80
N VAL A 621 -22.42 -14.81 12.33
CA VAL A 621 -23.17 -13.72 12.98
C VAL A 621 -22.31 -13.03 14.04
N GLY A 622 -21.75 -11.86 13.69
CA GLY A 622 -20.85 -11.09 14.55
C GLY A 622 -20.37 -9.76 13.96
N GLY A 623 -20.36 -9.61 12.62
CA GLY A 623 -20.06 -8.34 11.96
C GLY A 623 -21.33 -7.62 11.50
N GLU A 624 -21.47 -6.35 11.85
CA GLU A 624 -22.57 -5.48 11.45
C GLU A 624 -22.85 -5.54 9.93
N ARG A 625 -24.12 -5.66 9.56
CA ARG A 625 -24.59 -5.57 8.16
C ARG A 625 -24.39 -4.14 7.64
N GLY A 626 -23.18 -3.84 7.18
CA GLY A 626 -22.87 -2.60 6.46
C GLY A 626 -23.49 -2.62 5.06
N ASP A 627 -24.30 -1.60 4.77
CA ASP A 627 -24.80 -1.31 3.43
C ASP A 627 -23.63 -1.01 2.48
N SER A 628 -23.31 -1.96 1.59
CA SER A 628 -22.38 -1.75 0.48
C SER A 628 -23.16 -1.57 -0.81
N GLU A 629 -23.08 -0.37 -1.40
CA GLU A 629 -23.50 -0.06 -2.77
C GLU A 629 -23.00 -1.11 -3.78
N LYS A 630 -23.78 -1.33 -4.86
CA LYS A 630 -23.45 -2.18 -6.01
C LYS A 630 -22.10 -1.76 -6.64
N SER A 631 -21.00 -2.21 -6.07
CA SER A 631 -19.65 -1.98 -6.58
C SER A 631 -19.16 -3.23 -7.29
N PRO A 632 -18.96 -3.22 -8.62
CA PRO A 632 -18.19 -4.27 -9.24
C PRO A 632 -16.75 -4.14 -8.73
N LEU A 633 -16.28 -5.14 -7.97
CA LEU A 633 -14.84 -5.32 -7.72
C LEU A 633 -14.20 -5.74 -9.03
N VAL A 634 -14.00 -4.78 -9.93
CA VAL A 634 -13.05 -4.91 -11.03
C VAL A 634 -11.70 -4.98 -10.35
N GLY A 635 -11.00 -6.12 -10.50
CA GLY A 635 -9.60 -6.21 -10.15
C GLY A 635 -8.85 -5.07 -10.83
N ARG A 636 -8.51 -4.03 -10.07
CA ARG A 636 -7.53 -3.06 -10.50
C ARG A 636 -6.23 -3.84 -10.64
N GLY A 637 -5.83 -4.09 -11.89
CA GLY A 637 -4.44 -4.37 -12.19
C GLY A 637 -3.58 -3.34 -11.47
N GLY A 638 -2.47 -3.82 -10.88
CA GLY A 638 -1.58 -3.11 -9.97
C GLY A 638 -1.60 -1.59 -10.14
N ALA A 639 -2.41 -0.92 -9.32
CA ALA A 639 -2.18 0.48 -9.03
C ALA A 639 -1.04 0.48 -8.01
N GLY A 640 0.18 0.70 -8.51
CA GLY A 640 1.34 0.97 -7.68
C GLY A 640 0.94 1.99 -6.63
N TRP A 641 0.99 1.57 -5.37
CA TRP A 641 0.93 2.50 -4.26
C TRP A 641 2.17 3.37 -4.36
N GLN A 642 1.96 4.63 -4.73
CA GLN A 642 2.92 5.70 -4.53
C GLN A 642 3.09 5.88 -3.02
N GLY A 643 4.01 5.09 -2.46
CA GLY A 643 4.76 5.51 -1.29
C GLY A 643 5.59 6.72 -1.71
N GLY A 644 5.30 7.86 -1.11
CA GLY A 644 6.05 9.08 -1.36
C GLY A 644 7.52 8.89 -1.02
N SER A 645 8.34 9.43 -1.92
CA SER A 645 9.74 9.83 -1.69
C SER A 645 10.74 8.69 -1.53
N VAL A 646 11.04 7.97 -2.63
CA VAL A 646 12.39 7.80 -3.24
C VAL A 646 12.14 7.26 -4.66
N GLY A 647 12.64 7.92 -5.70
CA GLY A 647 12.45 7.46 -7.09
C GLY A 647 12.10 8.57 -8.08
N VAL A 648 12.95 9.60 -8.17
CA VAL A 648 12.85 10.65 -9.23
C VAL A 648 13.96 10.54 -10.27
N LEU A 649 14.90 9.59 -10.19
CA LEU A 649 16.08 9.59 -11.09
C LEU A 649 16.20 8.47 -12.14
N ALA A 650 15.17 7.65 -12.39
CA ALA A 650 15.27 6.55 -13.38
C ALA A 650 14.27 6.57 -14.55
N ARG A 651 13.64 7.71 -14.88
CA ARG A 651 12.72 7.81 -16.06
C ARG A 651 12.89 9.08 -16.90
N LEU A 652 14.12 9.43 -17.26
CA LEU A 652 14.42 10.46 -18.27
C LEU A 652 15.38 9.98 -19.37
N ALA A 653 15.36 8.69 -19.70
CA ALA A 653 16.09 8.13 -20.84
C ALA A 653 15.23 7.18 -21.67
N SER A 654 14.12 7.67 -22.27
CA SER A 654 13.47 6.99 -23.41
C SER A 654 12.49 7.85 -24.24
N ILE A 655 12.49 9.19 -24.14
CA ILE A 655 11.67 10.06 -25.00
C ILE A 655 12.53 11.19 -25.57
N VAL A 656 13.60 10.84 -26.30
CA VAL A 656 14.22 11.68 -27.33
C VAL A 656 14.72 10.73 -28.43
N CYS A 657 13.80 10.25 -29.27
CA CYS A 657 14.11 9.74 -30.61
C CYS A 657 12.80 9.56 -31.38
N GLY A 658 12.40 10.60 -32.11
CA GLY A 658 11.23 10.56 -32.98
C GLY A 658 10.51 11.89 -33.01
N LEU A 659 11.06 12.85 -33.75
CA LEU A 659 10.36 13.81 -34.62
C LEU A 659 11.40 14.81 -35.17
N CYS A 660 12.23 14.33 -36.10
CA CYS A 660 12.60 15.14 -37.25
C CYS A 660 11.44 14.99 -38.25
N GLY A 661 10.76 16.10 -38.53
CA GLY A 661 9.60 16.20 -39.41
C GLY A 661 8.93 17.54 -39.21
#